data_AF-A0A3A2ZGN6-F1
#
_entry.id   AF-A0A3A2ZGN6-F1
#
_cell.length_a   1.000
_cell.length_b   1.000
_cell.length_c   1.000
_cell.angle_alpha   90.00
_cell.angle_beta   90.00
_cell.angle_gamma   90.00
#
_symmetry.space_group_name_H-M   'P 1'
#
loop_
_entity.id
_entity.type
_entity.pdbx_description
1 polymer ?
#
loop_
_entity_poly.entity_id
_entity_poly.type
_entity_poly.pdbx_seq_one_letter_code
_entity_poly.pdbx_strand_id
1 'polypeptide(L)'
;MANRYSVYSNHSTGLSGAGPRPSPAQGTQVSTTTLLNALHSFYTAGQPYQLDAGTSLVVNSWLTATRTTPDGSNGSTIDRDLARRAWEHARRRAEDGCIVLCSTHQSTPSLLEPYLASFPVSTPGTAFTALTALRPFLSAVTAFNPSYSLYSALAACYTFTLQGNVISFKLALSTSGINVQKGLLDIPSEQGYRAFDVFYYLLTSASTPAEREFLDLKDPSSYTFLNRSSTYSPPSYLPTVDDDAAAEDFRAALKAIGIKGALQRGLLSVLAGLLKLGNATSFLVDQEVLEEVCEEAGGLLGVDPEVLLHKCPTDDRGVLVTGIYEALVDWVINKANEAIASEIQVHLENDSSNGSPPPGGHWSNEDTVSITVVDIPRPALGKGAAMRGVFDDNLGINAEMKEDGVPVRPAGHSVINEMTNAVAQVEADLGVTTGHAWREREQELDKRQGVLEKIGVEVEPDAFLQNVLFPVENEGITAGGRGRFDLATTLSSSRVWYHISIHPTDDALESIISTPSPAVWSAGCVSRQLRDWRFPEWANRRLKQLDFTADFDVDEFVSRYSSLGCMEGKDGVENWILERGWSNGDAIVGHQRIWMRENAWWEAETMLDIKADESPANPFIYGSGMLDTGFSPHMGNPVGESTSLLGGGDNPQNMPAASVMGGAKSMTPSVHPTMNMMGDYGLGPKGDDRKYDDVGYDMTGELDPEFGEPKHIEKESITLSRRIWSSVVLALTFWIPSFVLRYVGRMKRLM
;
A
#
# COMPACT_ATOMS: atom_id res chain seq x y z
N MET A 1 -38.23 27.19 -3.08
CA MET A 1 -36.89 27.40 -3.65
C MET A 1 -35.93 27.54 -2.47
N ALA A 2 -35.26 26.45 -2.12
CA ALA A 2 -34.34 26.38 -1.00
C ALA A 2 -32.95 26.12 -1.57
N ASN A 3 -32.05 27.10 -1.45
CA ASN A 3 -30.64 26.95 -1.79
C ASN A 3 -29.99 26.03 -0.76
N ARG A 4 -29.52 24.86 -1.21
CA ARG A 4 -28.62 24.00 -0.44
C ARG A 4 -27.22 24.60 -0.54
N TYR A 5 -26.74 25.12 0.59
CA TYR A 5 -25.35 25.53 0.77
C TYR A 5 -24.46 24.28 0.80
N SER A 6 -23.34 24.33 0.08
CA SER A 6 -22.22 23.42 0.25
C SER A 6 -21.65 23.58 1.66
N VAL A 7 -21.60 22.49 2.42
CA VAL A 7 -21.14 22.48 3.83
C VAL A 7 -19.63 22.21 3.93
N TYR A 8 -18.91 22.09 2.80
CA TYR A 8 -17.51 21.67 2.80
C TYR A 8 -16.47 22.80 2.67
N SER A 9 -16.87 24.06 2.53
CA SER A 9 -15.93 25.18 2.29
C SER A 9 -15.48 25.97 3.53
N ASN A 10 -16.03 25.72 4.74
CA ASN A 10 -15.76 26.58 5.92
C ASN A 10 -15.01 25.93 7.09
N HIS A 11 -14.42 24.75 6.94
CA HIS A 11 -13.64 24.11 8.02
C HIS A 11 -12.11 24.17 7.85
N SER A 12 -11.57 24.96 6.93
CA SER A 12 -10.13 25.07 6.68
C SER A 12 -9.46 26.34 7.23
N THR A 13 -10.19 27.30 7.81
CA THR A 13 -9.61 28.51 8.44
C THR A 13 -9.09 28.28 9.87
N GLY A 14 -8.93 27.02 10.30
CA GLY A 14 -8.45 26.61 11.63
C GLY A 14 -7.10 25.88 11.64
N LEU A 15 -6.25 26.05 10.63
CA LEU A 15 -4.93 25.41 10.48
C LEU A 15 -3.85 25.89 11.48
N SER A 16 -4.25 26.32 12.68
CA SER A 16 -3.34 26.66 13.79
C SER A 16 -3.65 25.91 15.10
N GLY A 17 -4.50 24.87 15.04
CA GLY A 17 -4.94 24.10 16.22
C GLY A 17 -4.24 22.77 16.48
N ALA A 18 -3.21 22.39 15.73
CA ALA A 18 -2.39 21.23 16.07
C ALA A 18 -1.37 21.64 17.14
N GLY A 19 -1.33 20.90 18.25
CA GLY A 19 -0.22 20.96 19.21
C GLY A 19 1.14 20.92 18.50
N PRO A 20 2.20 21.45 19.15
CA PRO A 20 3.34 22.05 18.48
C PRO A 20 3.88 21.15 17.37
N ARG A 21 3.69 21.59 16.11
CA ARG A 21 4.50 21.10 14.99
C ARG A 21 5.97 21.18 15.45
N PRO A 22 6.73 20.08 15.55
CA PRO A 22 8.08 20.20 15.08
C PRO A 22 7.91 20.43 13.58
N SER A 23 8.07 21.67 13.13
CA SER A 23 8.55 21.85 11.77
C SER A 23 9.66 20.79 11.61
N PRO A 24 9.67 19.93 10.57
CA PRO A 24 10.92 19.30 10.22
C PRO A 24 11.84 20.48 10.01
N ALA A 25 12.72 20.75 10.96
CA ALA A 25 13.72 21.77 10.81
C ALA A 25 14.44 21.34 9.53
N GLN A 26 14.13 22.01 8.42
CA GLN A 26 14.68 21.74 7.10
C GLN A 26 16.19 21.85 7.29
N GLY A 27 16.86 20.71 7.50
CA GLY A 27 18.27 20.67 7.89
C GLY A 27 18.67 19.68 9.00
N THR A 28 17.76 19.25 9.89
CA THR A 28 18.16 18.33 10.97
C THR A 28 18.24 16.90 10.45
N GLN A 29 19.39 16.25 10.62
CA GLN A 29 19.60 14.87 10.23
C GLN A 29 18.68 13.95 11.04
N VAL A 30 17.86 13.17 10.35
CA VAL A 30 17.01 12.15 10.96
C VAL A 30 17.89 10.95 11.31
N SER A 31 17.91 10.55 12.58
CA SER A 31 18.60 9.35 13.07
C SER A 31 17.58 8.31 13.57
N THR A 32 18.01 7.06 13.73
CA THR A 32 17.17 6.01 14.33
C THR A 32 16.67 6.41 15.73
N THR A 33 17.49 7.09 16.53
CA THR A 33 17.09 7.53 17.88
C THR A 33 16.02 8.62 17.83
N THR A 34 16.14 9.58 16.91
CA THR A 34 15.11 10.61 16.74
C THR A 34 13.78 10.04 16.26
N LEU A 35 13.80 9.11 15.30
CA LEU A 35 12.59 8.43 14.82
C LEU A 35 11.96 7.56 15.90
N LEU A 36 12.77 6.81 16.66
CA LEU A 36 12.28 5.95 17.73
C LEU A 36 11.55 6.76 18.80
N ASN A 37 12.13 7.88 19.22
CA ASN A 37 11.53 8.76 20.23
C ASN A 37 10.23 9.39 19.70
N ALA A 38 10.24 9.88 18.46
CA ALA A 38 9.04 10.43 17.84
C ALA A 38 7.93 9.37 17.74
N LEU A 39 8.21 8.20 17.18
CA LEU A 39 7.23 7.13 17.04
C LEU A 39 6.68 6.66 18.37
N HIS A 40 7.48 6.61 19.44
CA HIS A 40 6.97 6.30 20.78
C HIS A 40 5.95 7.35 21.25
N SER A 41 6.23 8.64 21.07
CA SER A 41 5.30 9.73 21.41
C SER A 41 4.02 9.73 20.56
N PHE A 42 4.14 9.43 19.27
CA PHE A 42 2.99 9.35 18.36
C PHE A 42 2.14 8.10 18.63
N TYR A 43 2.77 6.97 18.95
CA TYR A 43 2.10 5.74 19.37
C TYR A 43 1.30 5.92 20.66
N THR A 44 1.87 6.56 21.68
CA THR A 44 1.15 6.83 22.94
C THR A 44 0.00 7.81 22.75
N ALA A 45 0.10 8.72 21.78
CA ALA A 45 -0.97 9.63 21.39
C ALA A 45 -2.01 9.00 20.44
N GLY A 46 -1.76 7.82 19.88
CA GLY A 46 -2.61 7.20 18.85
C GLY A 46 -2.67 8.03 17.56
N GLN A 47 -1.53 8.63 17.17
CA GLN A 47 -1.41 9.53 16.02
C GLN A 47 -0.42 8.97 14.99
N PRO A 48 -0.61 9.26 13.69
CA PRO A 48 0.34 8.92 12.64
C PRO A 48 1.56 9.84 12.66
N TYR A 49 2.73 9.30 12.31
CA TYR A 49 3.97 10.07 12.13
C TYR A 49 4.28 10.23 10.64
N GLN A 50 4.32 11.47 10.17
CA GLN A 50 4.73 11.78 8.80
C GLN A 50 6.25 11.71 8.66
N LEU A 51 6.76 10.80 7.82
CA LEU A 51 8.20 10.65 7.58
C LEU A 51 8.71 11.65 6.52
N ASP A 52 7.94 11.81 5.45
CA ASP A 52 8.12 12.78 4.38
C ASP A 52 6.74 13.14 3.77
N ALA A 53 6.67 13.93 2.70
CA ALA A 53 5.38 14.26 2.11
C ALA A 53 4.65 13.01 1.56
N GLY A 54 5.37 12.09 0.92
CA GLY A 54 4.82 10.87 0.34
C GLY A 54 4.61 9.70 1.31
N THR A 55 5.16 9.76 2.53
CA THR A 55 5.33 8.60 3.40
C THR A 55 4.87 8.87 4.84
N SER A 56 4.06 7.96 5.37
CA SER A 56 3.60 7.98 6.76
C SER A 56 3.92 6.66 7.47
N LEU A 57 4.25 6.75 8.75
CA LEU A 57 4.52 5.64 9.65
C LEU A 57 3.47 5.62 10.77
N VAL A 58 2.87 4.46 11.00
CA VAL A 58 1.93 4.23 12.12
C VAL A 58 2.37 3.04 12.93
N VAL A 59 2.11 3.05 14.24
CA VAL A 59 2.44 1.93 15.12
C VAL A 59 1.16 1.21 15.51
N ASN A 60 0.97 -0.02 15.03
CA ASN A 60 -0.24 -0.80 15.28
C ASN A 60 0.09 -2.22 15.77
N SER A 61 -0.77 -2.70 16.66
CA SER A 61 -0.89 -4.09 17.11
C SER A 61 -2.36 -4.51 17.11
N TRP A 62 -2.63 -5.78 17.34
CA TRP A 62 -3.99 -6.30 17.53
C TRP A 62 -4.72 -5.67 18.72
N LEU A 63 -3.99 -5.15 19.72
CA LEU A 63 -4.56 -4.40 20.83
C LEU A 63 -5.01 -2.99 20.38
N THR A 64 -4.28 -2.35 19.46
CA THR A 64 -4.72 -1.06 18.90
C THR A 64 -5.88 -1.23 17.92
N ALA A 65 -5.95 -2.35 17.19
CA ALA A 65 -7.04 -2.63 16.27
C ALA A 65 -8.42 -2.77 16.96
N THR A 66 -8.44 -3.10 18.26
CA THR A 66 -9.67 -3.23 19.05
C THR A 66 -10.03 -1.98 19.85
N ARG A 67 -9.19 -0.94 19.83
CA ARG A 67 -9.42 0.31 20.55
C ARG A 67 -10.16 1.33 19.68
N THR A 68 -10.93 2.18 20.34
CA THR A 68 -11.43 3.42 19.73
C THR A 68 -10.31 4.45 19.76
N THR A 69 -9.95 4.99 18.59
CA THR A 69 -8.95 6.05 18.48
C THR A 69 -9.48 7.34 19.14
N PRO A 70 -8.60 8.31 19.48
CA PRO A 70 -9.01 9.59 20.07
C PRO A 70 -10.05 10.37 19.24
N ASP A 71 -10.11 10.11 17.94
CA ASP A 71 -11.04 10.75 17.00
C ASP A 71 -12.42 10.06 16.93
N GLY A 72 -12.67 9.07 17.80
CA GLY A 72 -13.93 8.34 17.87
C GLY A 72 -14.11 7.26 16.81
N SER A 73 -13.13 7.03 15.93
CA SER A 73 -13.14 5.87 15.02
C SER A 73 -12.67 4.62 15.74
N ASN A 74 -13.40 3.52 15.60
CA ASN A 74 -12.93 2.22 16.07
C ASN A 74 -11.84 1.71 15.12
N GLY A 75 -10.72 1.25 15.65
CA GLY A 75 -9.71 0.55 14.85
C GLY A 75 -8.28 1.08 15.01
N SER A 76 -7.42 0.54 14.14
CA SER A 76 -5.99 0.89 14.06
C SER A 76 -5.75 2.36 13.73
N THR A 77 -4.58 2.88 14.13
CA THR A 77 -4.12 4.23 13.77
C THR A 77 -3.81 4.27 12.28
N ILE A 78 -4.35 5.28 11.58
CA ILE A 78 -4.19 5.51 10.14
C ILE A 78 -3.91 6.99 9.87
N ASP A 79 -3.23 7.28 8.75
CA ASP A 79 -2.93 8.65 8.32
C ASP A 79 -3.96 9.11 7.29
N ARG A 80 -4.95 9.88 7.75
CA ARG A 80 -6.01 10.47 6.91
C ARG A 80 -5.48 11.63 6.06
N ASP A 81 -4.46 12.32 6.53
CA ASP A 81 -3.87 13.45 5.82
C ASP A 81 -3.05 12.98 4.62
N LEU A 82 -2.41 11.80 4.71
CA LEU A 82 -1.82 11.14 3.55
C LEU A 82 -2.88 10.81 2.48
N ALA A 83 -4.01 10.21 2.89
CA ALA A 83 -5.10 9.87 1.97
C ALA A 83 -5.66 11.13 1.28
N ARG A 84 -5.83 12.21 2.05
CA ARG A 84 -6.26 13.51 1.53
C ARG A 84 -5.28 14.09 0.53
N ARG A 85 -3.98 14.08 0.83
CA ARG A 85 -2.95 14.59 -0.09
C ARG A 85 -2.94 13.79 -1.39
N ALA A 86 -2.91 12.46 -1.31
CA ALA A 86 -2.97 11.60 -2.50
C ALA A 86 -4.22 11.88 -3.35
N TRP A 87 -5.38 12.05 -2.71
CA TRP A 87 -6.63 12.42 -3.38
C TRP A 87 -6.58 13.79 -4.06
N GLU A 88 -6.06 14.81 -3.37
CA GLU A 88 -5.99 16.16 -3.93
C GLU A 88 -4.95 16.27 -5.05
N HIS A 89 -3.85 15.52 -4.96
CA HIS A 89 -2.91 15.37 -6.06
C HIS A 89 -3.59 14.78 -7.28
N ALA A 90 -4.22 13.61 -7.15
CA ALA A 90 -4.88 12.96 -8.28
C ALA A 90 -5.92 13.89 -8.93
N ARG A 91 -6.71 14.60 -8.13
CA ARG A 91 -7.76 15.49 -8.61
C ARG A 91 -7.23 16.78 -9.26
N ARG A 92 -6.22 17.43 -8.68
CA ARG A 92 -5.71 18.73 -9.16
C ARG A 92 -4.69 18.58 -10.29
N ARG A 93 -3.93 17.48 -10.30
CA ARG A 93 -2.95 17.12 -11.34
C ARG A 93 -3.54 16.29 -12.48
N ALA A 94 -4.72 15.69 -12.28
CA ALA A 94 -5.27 14.68 -13.20
C ALA A 94 -4.30 13.51 -13.43
N GLU A 95 -3.60 13.08 -12.38
CA GLU A 95 -2.60 12.00 -12.40
C GLU A 95 -3.07 10.81 -11.57
N ASP A 96 -2.88 9.60 -12.10
CA ASP A 96 -3.22 8.37 -11.36
C ASP A 96 -2.34 8.22 -10.11
N GLY A 97 -2.98 7.92 -8.98
CA GLY A 97 -2.33 7.73 -7.69
C GLY A 97 -2.30 6.26 -7.26
N CYS A 98 -1.27 5.88 -6.51
CA CYS A 98 -1.21 4.58 -5.85
C CYS A 98 -0.82 4.78 -4.38
N ILE A 99 -1.62 4.24 -3.46
CA ILE A 99 -1.33 4.23 -2.02
C ILE A 99 -0.96 2.80 -1.64
N VAL A 100 0.24 2.60 -1.14
CA VAL A 100 0.74 1.29 -0.74
C VAL A 100 0.66 1.16 0.77
N LEU A 101 -0.17 0.22 1.24
CA LEU A 101 -0.26 -0.20 2.62
C LEU A 101 0.69 -1.37 2.84
N CYS A 102 1.69 -1.18 3.71
CA CYS A 102 2.69 -2.19 4.05
C CYS A 102 2.82 -2.35 5.56
N SER A 103 3.32 -3.50 5.99
CA SER A 103 3.75 -3.72 7.37
C SER A 103 5.23 -4.09 7.44
N THR A 104 5.92 -3.64 8.48
CA THR A 104 7.31 -4.03 8.75
C THR A 104 7.42 -5.35 9.52
N HIS A 105 6.28 -5.91 9.96
CA HIS A 105 6.22 -7.09 10.81
C HIS A 105 4.96 -7.92 10.53
N GLN A 106 5.09 -9.25 10.57
CA GLN A 106 4.02 -10.19 10.18
C GLN A 106 2.82 -10.24 11.14
N SER A 107 3.01 -9.85 12.41
CA SER A 107 1.95 -9.78 13.41
C SER A 107 1.09 -8.52 13.33
N THR A 108 1.43 -7.58 12.46
CA THR A 108 0.66 -6.34 12.29
C THR A 108 -0.71 -6.65 11.67
N PRO A 109 -1.81 -6.08 12.18
CA PRO A 109 -3.13 -6.22 11.56
C PRO A 109 -3.17 -5.51 10.19
N SER A 110 -4.05 -5.97 9.29
CA SER A 110 -4.28 -5.28 8.01
C SER A 110 -4.92 -3.92 8.25
N LEU A 111 -4.52 -2.93 7.45
CA LEU A 111 -5.04 -1.57 7.50
C LEU A 111 -6.00 -1.26 6.34
N LEU A 112 -6.27 -2.21 5.44
CA LEU A 112 -7.06 -1.97 4.24
C LEU A 112 -8.45 -1.38 4.56
N GLU A 113 -9.26 -2.09 5.34
CA GLU A 113 -10.62 -1.62 5.68
C GLU A 113 -10.64 -0.31 6.47
N PRO A 114 -9.84 -0.14 7.56
CA PRO A 114 -9.74 1.14 8.24
C PRO A 114 -9.34 2.29 7.32
N TYR A 115 -8.43 2.03 6.38
CA TYR A 115 -7.96 3.05 5.44
C TYR A 115 -9.06 3.45 4.44
N LEU A 116 -9.74 2.47 3.82
CA LEU A 116 -10.87 2.70 2.90
C LEU A 116 -12.04 3.42 3.57
N ALA A 117 -12.28 3.18 4.87
CA ALA A 117 -13.31 3.87 5.65
C ALA A 117 -12.94 5.33 5.94
N SER A 118 -11.65 5.68 5.88
CA SER A 118 -11.13 7.02 6.13
C SER A 118 -10.84 7.82 4.87
N PHE A 119 -11.03 7.21 3.71
CA PHE A 119 -10.71 7.81 2.43
C PHE A 119 -11.57 9.07 2.20
N PRO A 120 -11.03 10.14 1.58
CA PRO A 120 -11.77 11.41 1.42
C PRO A 120 -13.07 11.28 0.64
N VAL A 121 -13.16 10.27 -0.24
CA VAL A 121 -14.35 9.98 -1.03
C VAL A 121 -15.07 8.76 -0.45
N SER A 122 -16.40 8.80 -0.44
CA SER A 122 -17.19 7.74 0.16
C SER A 122 -17.00 6.41 -0.57
N THR A 123 -16.53 5.41 0.16
CA THR A 123 -16.44 4.02 -0.30
C THR A 123 -17.84 3.39 -0.30
N PRO A 124 -18.27 2.68 -1.37
CA PRO A 124 -19.57 2.01 -1.42
C PRO A 124 -19.75 1.02 -0.27
N GLY A 125 -20.97 0.92 0.27
CA GLY A 125 -21.24 0.02 1.40
C GLY A 125 -21.00 -1.44 1.04
N THR A 126 -21.37 -1.84 -0.18
CA THR A 126 -21.17 -3.18 -0.71
C THR A 126 -19.69 -3.55 -0.82
N ALA A 127 -18.76 -2.58 -0.89
CA ALA A 127 -17.33 -2.88 -0.91
C ALA A 127 -16.86 -3.50 0.41
N PHE A 128 -17.33 -3.00 1.56
CA PHE A 128 -17.04 -3.60 2.87
C PHE A 128 -17.71 -4.97 3.04
N THR A 129 -18.93 -5.13 2.52
CA THR A 129 -19.60 -6.42 2.47
C THR A 129 -18.82 -7.43 1.60
N ALA A 130 -18.29 -6.99 0.46
CA ALA A 130 -17.43 -7.80 -0.39
C ALA A 130 -16.14 -8.21 0.31
N LEU A 131 -15.46 -7.29 1.00
CA LEU A 131 -14.26 -7.63 1.78
C LEU A 131 -14.57 -8.63 2.90
N THR A 132 -15.73 -8.50 3.56
CA THR A 132 -16.20 -9.48 4.56
C THR A 132 -16.43 -10.86 3.93
N ALA A 133 -17.01 -10.92 2.73
CA ALA A 133 -17.21 -12.18 2.00
C ALA A 133 -15.88 -12.80 1.50
N LEU A 134 -14.90 -11.97 1.15
CA LEU A 134 -13.60 -12.42 0.62
C LEU A 134 -12.63 -12.85 1.72
N ARG A 135 -12.69 -12.23 2.89
CA ARG A 135 -11.72 -12.44 3.98
C ARG A 135 -11.47 -13.92 4.29
N PRO A 136 -12.48 -14.80 4.48
CA PRO A 136 -12.22 -16.19 4.86
C PRO A 136 -11.50 -17.00 3.77
N PHE A 137 -11.56 -16.57 2.51
CA PHE A 137 -10.81 -17.17 1.41
C PHE A 137 -9.34 -16.74 1.37
N LEU A 138 -9.02 -15.63 2.03
CA LEU A 138 -7.76 -14.92 1.93
C LEU A 138 -6.94 -14.94 3.22
N SER A 139 -7.56 -15.26 4.35
CA SER A 139 -6.91 -15.31 5.66
C SER A 139 -6.83 -16.72 6.24
N ALA A 140 -5.83 -16.90 7.10
CA ALA A 140 -5.69 -18.06 7.96
C ALA A 140 -5.18 -17.64 9.35
N VAL A 141 -5.53 -18.41 10.37
CA VAL A 141 -4.96 -18.26 11.71
C VAL A 141 -3.52 -18.76 11.74
N THR A 142 -2.61 -17.95 12.29
CA THR A 142 -1.24 -18.35 12.61
C THR A 142 -0.94 -18.07 14.09
N ALA A 143 0.15 -18.67 14.59
CA ALA A 143 0.57 -18.47 15.98
C ALA A 143 0.88 -17.00 16.32
N PHE A 144 1.22 -16.19 15.30
CA PHE A 144 1.64 -14.80 15.46
C PHE A 144 0.60 -13.78 14.97
N ASN A 145 -0.42 -14.22 14.22
CA ASN A 145 -1.46 -13.35 13.66
C ASN A 145 -2.76 -14.15 13.47
N PRO A 146 -3.87 -13.77 14.15
CA PRO A 146 -5.14 -14.48 14.10
C PRO A 146 -5.90 -14.35 12.77
N SER A 147 -5.49 -13.46 11.87
CA SER A 147 -6.08 -13.33 10.53
C SER A 147 -5.01 -12.96 9.51
N TYR A 148 -3.97 -13.79 9.42
CA TYR A 148 -2.86 -13.53 8.51
C TYR A 148 -3.34 -13.64 7.05
N SER A 149 -3.18 -12.56 6.30
CA SER A 149 -3.57 -12.52 4.88
C SER A 149 -2.53 -13.21 4.01
N LEU A 150 -2.98 -14.14 3.17
CA LEU A 150 -2.15 -15.02 2.35
C LEU A 150 -2.09 -14.61 0.87
N TYR A 151 -2.64 -13.47 0.47
CA TYR A 151 -2.43 -12.90 -0.87
C TYR A 151 -1.09 -12.15 -0.98
N SER A 152 -0.59 -12.04 -2.21
CA SER A 152 0.61 -11.23 -2.50
C SER A 152 0.31 -9.74 -2.39
N ALA A 153 -0.71 -9.26 -3.12
CA ALA A 153 -1.26 -7.93 -2.95
C ALA A 153 -2.75 -7.89 -3.35
N LEU A 154 -3.53 -7.06 -2.66
CA LEU A 154 -4.95 -6.80 -2.94
C LEU A 154 -5.15 -5.31 -3.18
N ALA A 155 -5.75 -4.95 -4.30
CA ALA A 155 -6.00 -3.56 -4.69
C ALA A 155 -7.49 -3.20 -4.56
N ALA A 156 -7.75 -2.02 -4.02
CA ALA A 156 -9.02 -1.30 -4.10
C ALA A 156 -8.83 -0.10 -5.05
N CYS A 157 -9.40 -0.20 -6.26
CA CYS A 157 -9.22 0.77 -7.32
C CYS A 157 -10.43 1.70 -7.39
N TYR A 158 -10.23 2.97 -7.04
CA TYR A 158 -11.20 4.04 -7.24
C TYR A 158 -11.00 4.67 -8.61
N THR A 159 -12.08 4.95 -9.31
CA THR A 159 -12.11 5.87 -10.46
C THR A 159 -13.11 6.97 -10.13
N PHE A 160 -12.69 8.22 -10.22
CA PHE A 160 -13.53 9.37 -9.91
C PHE A 160 -13.30 10.53 -10.89
N THR A 161 -14.30 11.39 -10.99
CA THR A 161 -14.20 12.65 -11.75
C THR A 161 -13.27 13.65 -11.04
N LEU A 162 -12.75 14.65 -11.76
CA LEU A 162 -11.99 15.76 -11.15
C LEU A 162 -12.81 16.59 -10.13
N GLN A 163 -14.12 16.44 -10.06
CA GLN A 163 -14.97 17.03 -9.02
C GLN A 163 -15.05 16.17 -7.75
N GLY A 164 -14.56 14.93 -7.78
CA GLY A 164 -14.54 14.00 -6.65
C GLY A 164 -15.70 13.01 -6.60
N ASN A 165 -16.52 12.90 -7.65
CA ASN A 165 -17.60 11.89 -7.71
C ASN A 165 -17.04 10.53 -8.12
N VAL A 166 -17.32 9.48 -7.34
CA VAL A 166 -16.91 8.09 -7.65
C VAL A 166 -17.71 7.54 -8.82
N ILE A 167 -17.01 7.10 -9.84
CA ILE A 167 -17.54 6.49 -11.06
C ILE A 167 -17.49 4.97 -10.97
N SER A 168 -16.39 4.44 -10.44
CA SER A 168 -16.15 3.00 -10.36
C SER A 168 -15.31 2.70 -9.13
N PHE A 169 -15.58 1.55 -8.51
CA PHE A 169 -14.76 0.95 -7.48
C PHE A 169 -14.61 -0.54 -7.80
N LYS A 170 -13.39 -1.06 -7.75
CA LYS A 170 -13.12 -2.48 -8.01
C LYS A 170 -12.11 -3.04 -7.02
N LEU A 171 -12.30 -4.28 -6.64
CA LEU A 171 -11.32 -5.10 -5.92
C LEU A 171 -10.59 -6.00 -6.92
N ALA A 172 -9.26 -6.08 -6.81
CA ALA A 172 -8.46 -6.93 -7.68
C ALA A 172 -7.28 -7.54 -6.92
N LEU A 173 -7.05 -8.84 -7.08
CA LEU A 173 -5.81 -9.48 -6.62
C LEU A 173 -4.68 -9.20 -7.61
N SER A 174 -3.44 -9.23 -7.13
CA SER A 174 -2.29 -9.14 -8.03
C SER A 174 -2.17 -10.40 -8.89
N THR A 175 -1.43 -10.28 -10.00
CA THR A 175 -1.03 -11.40 -10.87
C THR A 175 -0.24 -12.49 -10.14
N SER A 176 0.39 -12.16 -9.00
CA SER A 176 1.07 -13.14 -8.13
C SER A 176 0.12 -13.94 -7.25
N GLY A 177 -1.14 -13.49 -7.14
CA GLY A 177 -2.23 -14.24 -6.54
C GLY A 177 -2.10 -14.57 -5.06
N ILE A 178 -2.62 -15.74 -4.71
CA ILE A 178 -2.78 -16.20 -3.33
C ILE A 178 -1.76 -17.30 -3.06
N ASN A 179 -1.16 -17.28 -1.87
CA ASN A 179 -0.29 -18.35 -1.41
C ASN A 179 -1.13 -19.54 -0.89
N VAL A 180 -1.82 -20.21 -1.81
CA VAL A 180 -2.66 -21.37 -1.53
C VAL A 180 -1.82 -22.53 -0.96
N GLN A 181 -0.56 -22.62 -1.38
CA GLN A 181 0.38 -23.59 -0.85
C GLN A 181 0.53 -23.46 0.67
N LYS A 182 0.81 -22.26 1.21
CA LYS A 182 0.85 -22.05 2.67
C LYS A 182 -0.51 -22.17 3.35
N GLY A 183 -1.61 -21.92 2.64
CA GLY A 183 -2.96 -22.00 3.19
C GLY A 183 -3.59 -23.40 3.20
N LEU A 184 -3.04 -24.37 2.45
CA LEU A 184 -3.58 -25.74 2.36
C LEU A 184 -2.52 -26.85 2.34
N LEU A 185 -1.47 -26.67 1.55
CA LEU A 185 -0.52 -27.73 1.22
C LEU A 185 0.74 -27.77 2.09
N ASP A 186 1.11 -26.68 2.75
CA ASP A 186 2.34 -26.49 3.56
C ASP A 186 2.05 -25.87 4.94
N ILE A 187 0.94 -26.27 5.56
CA ILE A 187 0.59 -25.83 6.92
C ILE A 187 1.57 -26.45 7.93
N PRO A 188 2.20 -25.64 8.83
CA PRO A 188 3.06 -26.17 9.88
C PRO A 188 2.35 -27.16 10.78
N SER A 189 3.05 -28.21 11.22
CA SER A 189 2.52 -29.21 12.16
C SER A 189 2.45 -28.72 13.61
N GLU A 190 3.02 -27.55 13.89
CA GLU A 190 2.94 -26.92 15.21
C GLU A 190 1.53 -26.40 15.49
N GLN A 191 1.12 -26.41 16.75
CA GLN A 191 -0.18 -25.85 17.15
C GLN A 191 -0.22 -24.33 16.92
N GLY A 192 -1.42 -23.81 16.65
CA GLY A 192 -1.67 -22.39 16.40
C GLY A 192 -1.71 -22.00 14.93
N TYR A 193 -1.53 -22.94 14.01
CA TYR A 193 -1.68 -22.71 12.56
C TYR A 193 -2.93 -23.38 12.03
N ARG A 194 -3.61 -22.74 11.08
CA ARG A 194 -4.80 -23.29 10.41
C ARG A 194 -4.67 -23.18 8.90
N ALA A 195 -5.52 -23.92 8.21
CA ALA A 195 -5.82 -23.66 6.79
C ALA A 195 -6.62 -22.35 6.63
N PHE A 196 -7.02 -22.01 5.40
CA PHE A 196 -7.93 -20.89 5.15
C PHE A 196 -9.23 -20.99 5.98
N ASP A 197 -9.66 -19.86 6.54
CA ASP A 197 -10.78 -19.81 7.49
C ASP A 197 -12.10 -20.32 6.86
N VAL A 198 -12.27 -20.14 5.55
CA VAL A 198 -13.46 -20.60 4.80
C VAL A 198 -13.77 -22.09 4.99
N PHE A 199 -12.75 -22.93 5.15
CA PHE A 199 -12.95 -24.37 5.37
C PHE A 199 -13.43 -24.69 6.78
N TYR A 200 -13.02 -23.92 7.78
CA TYR A 200 -13.55 -24.06 9.14
C TYR A 200 -15.00 -23.56 9.17
N TYR A 201 -15.30 -22.44 8.51
CA TYR A 201 -16.65 -21.89 8.42
C TYR A 201 -17.64 -22.82 7.71
N LEU A 202 -17.17 -23.64 6.77
CA LEU A 202 -17.98 -24.69 6.15
C LEU A 202 -18.42 -25.77 7.16
N LEU A 203 -17.61 -26.03 8.19
CA LEU A 203 -17.81 -27.11 9.16
C LEU A 203 -18.54 -26.68 10.45
N THR A 204 -18.87 -25.39 10.59
CA THR A 204 -19.59 -24.84 11.74
C THR A 204 -21.09 -25.19 11.72
N SER A 205 -21.83 -24.69 12.72
CA SER A 205 -23.29 -24.86 12.80
C SER A 205 -24.06 -24.05 11.74
N ALA A 206 -23.41 -23.11 11.05
CA ALA A 206 -23.99 -22.35 9.95
C ALA A 206 -24.39 -23.24 8.75
N SER A 207 -23.78 -24.43 8.63
CA SER A 207 -24.17 -25.47 7.68
C SER A 207 -25.33 -26.29 8.24
N THR A 208 -26.47 -26.27 7.55
CA THR A 208 -27.69 -26.96 8.03
C THR A 208 -27.52 -28.49 8.06
N PRO A 209 -28.27 -29.24 8.88
CA PRO A 209 -28.15 -30.70 8.92
C PRO A 209 -28.31 -31.38 7.55
N ALA A 210 -29.25 -30.92 6.73
CA ALA A 210 -29.47 -31.43 5.38
C ALA A 210 -28.30 -31.10 4.43
N GLU A 211 -27.66 -29.94 4.61
CA GLU A 211 -26.48 -29.53 3.84
C GLU A 211 -25.25 -30.35 4.26
N ARG A 212 -25.07 -30.62 5.55
CA ARG A 212 -24.00 -31.50 6.05
C ARG A 212 -24.15 -32.93 5.55
N GLU A 213 -25.38 -33.44 5.49
CA GLU A 213 -25.69 -34.77 4.93
C GLU A 213 -25.42 -34.80 3.42
N PHE A 214 -25.88 -33.79 2.67
CA PHE A 214 -25.67 -33.71 1.23
C PHE A 214 -24.19 -33.59 0.84
N LEU A 215 -23.42 -32.77 1.57
CA LEU A 215 -21.99 -32.55 1.31
C LEU A 215 -21.09 -33.62 1.96
N ASP A 216 -21.68 -34.54 2.73
CA ASP A 216 -20.98 -35.54 3.56
C ASP A 216 -19.82 -34.91 4.38
N LEU A 217 -20.17 -33.89 5.17
CA LEU A 217 -19.20 -33.14 5.97
C LEU A 217 -18.83 -33.89 7.26
N LYS A 218 -17.58 -34.36 7.29
CA LYS A 218 -16.93 -35.01 8.44
C LYS A 218 -16.34 -33.99 9.42
N ASP A 219 -15.83 -34.46 10.56
CA ASP A 219 -15.11 -33.63 11.55
C ASP A 219 -13.82 -33.04 10.95
N PRO A 220 -13.38 -31.82 11.34
CA PRO A 220 -12.14 -31.23 10.84
C PRO A 220 -10.91 -32.17 10.92
N SER A 221 -10.82 -33.02 11.94
CA SER A 221 -9.72 -34.00 12.08
C SER A 221 -9.66 -35.05 10.98
N SER A 222 -10.76 -35.26 10.24
CA SER A 222 -10.87 -36.22 9.14
C SER A 222 -10.29 -35.70 7.81
N TYR A 223 -9.92 -34.42 7.74
CA TYR A 223 -9.37 -33.80 6.54
C TYR A 223 -7.88 -33.52 6.68
N THR A 224 -7.09 -33.97 5.71
CA THR A 224 -5.62 -33.86 5.70
C THR A 224 -5.13 -32.43 5.66
N PHE A 225 -5.91 -31.48 5.12
CA PHE A 225 -5.55 -30.06 5.20
C PHE A 225 -5.77 -29.47 6.59
N LEU A 226 -6.84 -29.89 7.29
CA LEU A 226 -7.25 -29.25 8.54
C LEU A 226 -6.61 -29.88 9.78
N ASN A 227 -6.14 -31.13 9.70
CA ASN A 227 -5.64 -31.88 10.85
C ASN A 227 -4.13 -31.76 11.11
N ARG A 228 -3.36 -31.11 10.22
CA ARG A 228 -1.89 -31.06 10.27
C ARG A 228 -1.32 -30.47 11.55
N SER A 229 -1.88 -29.35 11.99
CA SER A 229 -1.49 -28.63 13.21
C SER A 229 -2.28 -29.07 14.44
N SER A 230 -3.28 -29.95 14.26
CA SER A 230 -4.30 -30.27 15.26
C SER A 230 -4.99 -29.03 15.89
N THR A 231 -5.04 -27.91 15.14
CA THR A 231 -5.64 -26.65 15.60
C THR A 231 -6.96 -26.44 14.86
N TYR A 232 -8.07 -26.66 15.56
CA TYR A 232 -9.41 -26.64 14.97
C TYR A 232 -10.27 -25.46 15.40
N SER A 233 -9.90 -24.78 16.49
CA SER A 233 -10.65 -23.67 17.10
C SER A 233 -9.84 -22.38 17.07
N PRO A 234 -10.50 -21.20 17.08
CA PRO A 234 -9.80 -19.93 17.08
C PRO A 234 -8.97 -19.74 18.34
N PRO A 235 -7.96 -18.84 18.29
CA PRO A 235 -7.09 -18.65 19.43
C PRO A 235 -7.89 -18.24 20.67
N SER A 236 -7.76 -19.02 21.74
CA SER A 236 -8.55 -18.86 22.97
C SER A 236 -8.32 -17.51 23.68
N TYR A 237 -7.18 -16.86 23.41
CA TYR A 237 -6.85 -15.54 23.94
C TYR A 237 -7.65 -14.40 23.28
N LEU A 238 -8.41 -14.67 22.21
CA LEU A 238 -9.37 -13.74 21.60
C LEU A 238 -10.80 -14.22 21.88
N PRO A 239 -11.38 -13.89 23.05
CA PRO A 239 -12.68 -14.44 23.47
C PRO A 239 -13.86 -13.95 22.63
N THR A 240 -13.66 -12.93 21.78
CA THR A 240 -14.67 -12.40 20.86
C THR A 240 -14.65 -13.10 19.50
N VAL A 241 -13.65 -13.94 19.21
CA VAL A 241 -13.57 -14.66 17.93
C VAL A 241 -14.38 -15.94 18.05
N ASP A 242 -15.43 -16.00 17.25
CA ASP A 242 -16.35 -17.12 17.17
C ASP A 242 -16.55 -17.52 15.71
N ASP A 243 -16.13 -18.73 15.36
CA ASP A 243 -16.23 -19.24 13.99
C ASP A 243 -17.70 -19.45 13.59
N ASP A 244 -18.62 -19.77 14.53
CA ASP A 244 -20.04 -19.93 14.23
C ASP A 244 -20.65 -18.58 13.80
N ALA A 245 -20.44 -17.53 14.59
CA ALA A 245 -20.90 -16.18 14.26
C ALA A 245 -20.24 -15.65 12.97
N ALA A 246 -18.93 -15.85 12.81
CA ALA A 246 -18.21 -15.41 11.62
C ALA A 246 -18.68 -16.16 10.35
N ALA A 247 -19.06 -17.44 10.47
CA ALA A 247 -19.65 -18.19 9.37
C ALA A 247 -21.05 -17.69 9.00
N GLU A 248 -21.87 -17.26 9.96
CA GLU A 248 -23.16 -16.62 9.68
C GLU A 248 -22.98 -15.29 8.94
N ASP A 249 -22.07 -14.44 9.40
CA ASP A 249 -21.72 -13.16 8.77
C ASP A 249 -21.17 -13.38 7.35
N PHE A 250 -20.29 -14.36 7.17
CA PHE A 250 -19.78 -14.76 5.86
C PHE A 250 -20.91 -15.16 4.90
N ARG A 251 -21.85 -16.01 5.34
CA ARG A 251 -23.00 -16.43 4.52
C ARG A 251 -23.95 -15.27 4.22
N ALA A 252 -24.11 -14.33 5.15
CA ALA A 252 -24.90 -13.11 4.93
C ALA A 252 -24.22 -12.20 3.88
N ALA A 253 -22.91 -12.02 3.99
CA ALA A 253 -22.11 -11.24 3.06
C ALA A 253 -22.13 -11.83 1.63
N LEU A 254 -21.98 -13.15 1.49
CA LEU A 254 -22.13 -13.84 0.19
C LEU A 254 -23.49 -13.55 -0.45
N LYS A 255 -24.59 -13.65 0.32
CA LYS A 255 -25.93 -13.37 -0.18
C LYS A 255 -26.10 -11.92 -0.62
N ALA A 256 -25.50 -10.98 0.12
CA ALA A 256 -25.55 -9.55 -0.18
C ALA A 256 -24.80 -9.19 -1.47
N ILE A 257 -23.68 -9.87 -1.77
CA ILE A 257 -22.97 -9.73 -3.06
C ILE A 257 -23.55 -10.62 -4.19
N GLY A 258 -24.75 -11.18 -3.99
CA GLY A 258 -25.48 -11.92 -5.03
C GLY A 258 -25.20 -13.42 -5.10
N ILE A 259 -24.33 -13.98 -4.25
CA ILE A 259 -24.06 -15.42 -4.16
C ILE A 259 -25.11 -16.08 -3.26
N LYS A 260 -26.21 -16.52 -3.87
CA LYS A 260 -27.37 -17.12 -3.18
C LYS A 260 -27.93 -18.32 -3.93
N GLY A 261 -28.72 -19.15 -3.25
CA GLY A 261 -29.44 -20.26 -3.87
C GLY A 261 -28.51 -21.30 -4.50
N ALA A 262 -28.66 -21.55 -5.80
CA ALA A 262 -27.83 -22.53 -6.52
C ALA A 262 -26.34 -22.16 -6.54
N LEU A 263 -26.01 -20.86 -6.66
CA LEU A 263 -24.62 -20.40 -6.67
C LEU A 263 -23.94 -20.65 -5.32
N GLN A 264 -24.65 -20.37 -4.21
CA GLN A 264 -24.13 -20.64 -2.88
C GLN A 264 -23.92 -22.14 -2.64
N ARG A 265 -24.87 -22.99 -3.06
CA ARG A 265 -24.70 -24.44 -2.96
C ARG A 265 -23.53 -24.95 -3.79
N GLY A 266 -23.37 -24.45 -5.02
CA GLY A 266 -22.24 -24.79 -5.89
C GLY A 266 -20.89 -24.40 -5.29
N LEU A 267 -20.79 -23.18 -4.75
CA LEU A 267 -19.60 -22.70 -4.03
C LEU A 267 -19.20 -23.63 -2.88
N LEU A 268 -20.17 -24.02 -2.04
CA LEU A 268 -19.93 -24.90 -0.89
C LEU A 268 -19.63 -26.34 -1.31
N SER A 269 -20.25 -26.82 -2.40
CA SER A 269 -19.94 -28.11 -3.03
C SER A 269 -18.49 -28.18 -3.48
N VAL A 270 -17.99 -27.14 -4.16
CA VAL A 270 -16.58 -27.07 -4.57
C VAL A 270 -15.65 -27.05 -3.36
N LEU A 271 -15.94 -26.24 -2.33
CA LEU A 271 -15.12 -26.22 -1.10
C LEU A 271 -15.07 -27.59 -0.40
N ALA A 272 -16.20 -28.29 -0.29
CA ALA A 272 -16.26 -29.63 0.27
C ALA A 272 -15.49 -30.65 -0.60
N GLY A 273 -15.64 -30.56 -1.93
CA GLY A 273 -14.90 -31.40 -2.88
C GLY A 273 -13.38 -31.20 -2.78
N LEU A 274 -12.91 -29.96 -2.59
CA LEU A 274 -11.49 -29.66 -2.36
C LEU A 274 -10.97 -30.26 -1.05
N LEU A 275 -11.74 -30.22 0.04
CA LEU A 275 -11.35 -30.84 1.31
C LEU A 275 -11.19 -32.35 1.18
N LYS A 276 -12.14 -33.00 0.50
CA LYS A 276 -12.11 -34.46 0.26
C LYS A 276 -10.96 -34.84 -0.65
N LEU A 277 -10.78 -34.15 -1.78
CA LEU A 277 -9.65 -34.37 -2.69
C LEU A 277 -8.29 -34.18 -1.99
N GLY A 278 -8.23 -33.29 -1.00
CA GLY A 278 -7.06 -33.09 -0.13
C GLY A 278 -6.59 -34.34 0.60
N ASN A 279 -7.48 -35.29 0.90
CA ASN A 279 -7.10 -36.57 1.52
C ASN A 279 -6.31 -37.48 0.56
N ALA A 280 -6.36 -37.23 -0.76
CA ALA A 280 -5.66 -37.99 -1.79
C ALA A 280 -4.37 -37.31 -2.30
N THR A 281 -3.93 -36.20 -1.68
CA THR A 281 -2.71 -35.48 -2.12
C THR A 281 -1.42 -36.10 -1.56
N SER A 282 -1.52 -37.00 -0.57
CA SER A 282 -0.36 -37.71 -0.03
C SER A 282 0.01 -38.92 -0.91
N PHE A 283 1.30 -39.23 -1.01
CA PHE A 283 1.78 -40.43 -1.73
C PHE A 283 1.45 -41.75 -1.01
N LEU A 284 1.07 -41.69 0.27
CA LEU A 284 0.86 -42.85 1.13
C LEU A 284 -0.63 -43.18 1.32
N VAL A 285 -1.43 -43.05 0.26
CA VAL A 285 -2.87 -43.32 0.29
C VAL A 285 -3.15 -44.66 -0.34
N ASP A 286 -3.84 -45.53 0.40
CA ASP A 286 -4.26 -46.84 -0.08
C ASP A 286 -5.23 -46.71 -1.26
N GLN A 287 -5.21 -47.68 -2.17
CA GLN A 287 -6.01 -47.61 -3.40
C GLN A 287 -7.52 -47.54 -3.11
N GLU A 288 -8.02 -48.31 -2.13
CA GLU A 288 -9.43 -48.29 -1.73
C GLU A 288 -9.86 -46.89 -1.24
N VAL A 289 -9.01 -46.25 -0.42
CA VAL A 289 -9.24 -44.89 0.09
C VAL A 289 -9.18 -43.87 -1.05
N LEU A 290 -8.28 -44.06 -2.01
CA LEU A 290 -8.18 -43.19 -3.16
C LEU A 290 -9.44 -43.25 -4.05
N GLU A 291 -9.96 -44.45 -4.29
CA GLU A 291 -11.20 -44.66 -5.05
C GLU A 291 -12.39 -43.98 -4.35
N GLU A 292 -12.55 -44.17 -3.04
CA GLU A 292 -13.59 -43.50 -2.24
C GLU A 292 -13.46 -41.97 -2.31
N VAL A 293 -12.25 -41.43 -2.12
CA VAL A 293 -12.01 -39.98 -2.21
C VAL A 293 -12.33 -39.43 -3.59
N CYS A 294 -11.98 -40.15 -4.67
CA CYS A 294 -12.28 -39.72 -6.03
C CYS A 294 -13.78 -39.77 -6.33
N GLU A 295 -14.51 -40.76 -5.80
CA GLU A 295 -15.97 -40.84 -5.92
C GLU A 295 -16.65 -39.67 -5.19
N GLU A 296 -16.31 -39.45 -3.92
CA GLU A 296 -16.90 -38.37 -3.13
C GLU A 296 -16.54 -36.97 -3.70
N ALA A 297 -15.27 -36.73 -4.05
CA ALA A 297 -14.83 -35.45 -4.59
C ALA A 297 -15.35 -35.23 -6.02
N GLY A 298 -15.38 -36.27 -6.86
CA GLY A 298 -15.89 -36.20 -8.22
C GLY A 298 -17.36 -35.79 -8.26
N GLY A 299 -18.20 -36.41 -7.43
CA GLY A 299 -19.62 -36.06 -7.33
C GLY A 299 -19.87 -34.61 -6.90
N LEU A 300 -19.03 -34.05 -6.04
CA LEU A 300 -19.17 -32.65 -5.57
C LEU A 300 -18.60 -31.62 -6.54
N LEU A 301 -17.54 -31.98 -7.29
CA LEU A 301 -16.90 -31.13 -8.29
C LEU A 301 -17.58 -31.20 -9.66
N GLY A 302 -18.45 -32.20 -9.87
CA GLY A 302 -19.04 -32.49 -11.18
C GLY A 302 -18.00 -33.04 -12.16
N VAL A 303 -17.13 -33.93 -11.68
CA VAL A 303 -16.08 -34.59 -12.48
C VAL A 303 -16.26 -36.09 -12.32
N ASP A 304 -16.21 -36.84 -13.41
CA ASP A 304 -16.26 -38.30 -13.37
C ASP A 304 -15.14 -38.84 -12.44
N PRO A 305 -15.46 -39.65 -11.41
CA PRO A 305 -14.46 -40.22 -10.50
C PRO A 305 -13.30 -40.92 -11.21
N GLU A 306 -13.57 -41.56 -12.36
CA GLU A 306 -12.55 -42.25 -13.17
C GLU A 306 -11.53 -41.28 -13.76
N VAL A 307 -11.93 -40.03 -14.02
CA VAL A 307 -11.03 -38.96 -14.47
C VAL A 307 -10.09 -38.56 -13.35
N LEU A 308 -10.60 -38.39 -12.12
CA LEU A 308 -9.74 -38.07 -10.97
C LEU A 308 -8.79 -39.24 -10.63
N LEU A 309 -9.24 -40.48 -10.78
CA LEU A 309 -8.45 -41.67 -10.51
C LEU A 309 -7.33 -41.88 -11.53
N HIS A 310 -7.65 -41.79 -12.82
CA HIS A 310 -6.73 -42.17 -13.90
C HIS A 310 -6.06 -40.99 -14.61
N LYS A 311 -6.69 -39.82 -14.66
CA LYS A 311 -6.15 -38.63 -15.33
C LYS A 311 -5.57 -37.59 -14.35
N CYS A 312 -5.71 -37.75 -13.04
CA CYS A 312 -5.12 -36.86 -12.03
C CYS A 312 -4.18 -37.63 -11.07
N PRO A 313 -2.88 -37.79 -11.43
CA PRO A 313 -1.90 -38.41 -10.54
C PRO A 313 -1.67 -37.58 -9.26
N THR A 314 -1.08 -38.18 -8.24
CA THR A 314 -0.87 -37.54 -6.91
C THR A 314 -0.22 -36.15 -7.00
N ASP A 315 0.81 -35.99 -7.84
CA ASP A 315 1.54 -34.73 -8.06
C ASP A 315 0.69 -33.63 -8.70
N ASP A 316 -0.38 -34.02 -9.40
CA ASP A 316 -1.31 -33.11 -10.07
C ASP A 316 -2.50 -32.77 -9.16
N ARG A 317 -2.86 -33.62 -8.19
CA ARG A 317 -4.01 -33.36 -7.28
C ARG A 317 -3.80 -32.10 -6.45
N GLY A 318 -2.61 -31.90 -5.88
CA GLY A 318 -2.30 -30.66 -5.15
C GLY A 318 -2.35 -29.41 -6.03
N VAL A 319 -1.90 -29.56 -7.28
CA VAL A 319 -1.93 -28.49 -8.30
C VAL A 319 -3.37 -28.18 -8.73
N LEU A 320 -4.20 -29.20 -8.91
CA LEU A 320 -5.62 -29.10 -9.23
C LEU A 320 -6.37 -28.39 -8.10
N VAL A 321 -6.15 -28.80 -6.85
CA VAL A 321 -6.74 -28.14 -5.67
C VAL A 321 -6.37 -26.67 -5.63
N THR A 322 -5.09 -26.35 -5.84
CA THR A 322 -4.60 -24.97 -5.86
C THR A 322 -5.25 -24.14 -6.96
N GLY A 323 -5.31 -24.68 -8.18
CA GLY A 323 -5.89 -24.00 -9.32
C GLY A 323 -7.40 -23.79 -9.21
N ILE A 324 -8.15 -24.79 -8.74
CA ILE A 324 -9.60 -24.67 -8.53
C ILE A 324 -9.89 -23.67 -7.41
N TYR A 325 -9.14 -23.73 -6.30
CA TYR A 325 -9.33 -22.80 -5.19
C TYR A 325 -9.10 -21.35 -5.66
N GLU A 326 -8.02 -21.10 -6.40
CA GLU A 326 -7.74 -19.74 -6.88
C GLU A 326 -8.78 -19.25 -7.91
N ALA A 327 -9.22 -20.10 -8.83
CA ALA A 327 -10.30 -19.78 -9.77
C ALA A 327 -11.62 -19.47 -9.05
N LEU A 328 -11.90 -20.19 -7.95
CA LEU A 328 -13.08 -19.95 -7.11
C LEU A 328 -13.02 -18.57 -6.45
N VAL A 329 -11.85 -18.17 -5.94
CA VAL A 329 -11.68 -16.83 -5.36
C VAL A 329 -11.82 -15.75 -6.43
N ASP A 330 -11.27 -15.94 -7.63
CA ASP A 330 -11.48 -15.04 -8.76
C ASP A 330 -12.95 -14.86 -9.10
N TRP A 331 -13.71 -15.95 -9.09
CA TRP A 331 -15.15 -15.92 -9.32
C TRP A 331 -15.89 -15.14 -8.22
N VAL A 332 -15.52 -15.29 -6.95
CA VAL A 332 -16.11 -14.51 -5.83
C VAL A 332 -15.77 -13.02 -5.96
N ILE A 333 -14.53 -12.67 -6.33
CA ILE A 333 -14.13 -11.27 -6.57
C ILE A 333 -14.93 -10.68 -7.74
N ASN A 334 -15.15 -11.44 -8.80
CA ASN A 334 -15.96 -10.98 -9.93
C ASN A 334 -17.40 -10.69 -9.50
N LYS A 335 -18.02 -11.58 -8.70
CA LYS A 335 -19.36 -11.36 -8.12
C LYS A 335 -19.41 -10.15 -7.20
N ALA A 336 -18.39 -9.94 -6.37
CA ALA A 336 -18.26 -8.74 -5.56
C ALA A 336 -18.20 -7.47 -6.42
N ASN A 337 -17.39 -7.45 -7.48
CA ASN A 337 -17.26 -6.31 -8.38
C ASN A 337 -18.55 -6.02 -9.17
N GLU A 338 -19.29 -7.05 -9.60
CA GLU A 338 -20.62 -6.90 -10.20
C GLU A 338 -21.60 -6.22 -9.23
N ALA A 339 -21.62 -6.65 -7.96
CA ALA A 339 -22.48 -6.08 -6.94
C ALA A 339 -22.13 -4.61 -6.62
N ILE A 340 -20.83 -4.31 -6.49
CA ILE A 340 -20.36 -2.93 -6.25
C ILE A 340 -20.69 -2.02 -7.44
N ALA A 341 -20.46 -2.49 -8.67
CA ALA A 341 -20.80 -1.71 -9.87
C ALA A 341 -22.31 -1.42 -9.94
N SER A 342 -23.15 -2.38 -9.56
CA SER A 342 -24.59 -2.17 -9.48
C SER A 342 -24.99 -1.11 -8.43
N GLU A 343 -24.37 -1.08 -7.25
CA GLU A 343 -24.64 -0.04 -6.23
C GLU A 343 -24.27 1.35 -6.76
N ILE A 344 -23.08 1.49 -7.35
CA ILE A 344 -22.61 2.78 -7.87
C ILE A 344 -23.51 3.27 -9.00
N GLN A 345 -23.91 2.39 -9.92
CA GLN A 345 -24.81 2.77 -11.02
C GLN A 345 -26.15 3.31 -10.49
N VAL A 346 -26.74 2.66 -9.48
CA VAL A 346 -27.98 3.13 -8.85
C VAL A 346 -27.80 4.51 -8.19
N HIS A 347 -26.66 4.76 -7.54
CA HIS A 347 -26.38 6.09 -6.98
C HIS A 347 -26.25 7.17 -8.05
N LEU A 348 -25.55 6.88 -9.16
CA LEU A 348 -25.38 7.82 -10.26
C LEU A 348 -26.69 8.16 -10.98
N GLU A 349 -27.57 7.18 -11.19
CA GLU A 349 -28.89 7.38 -11.78
C GLU A 349 -29.80 8.22 -10.86
N ASN A 350 -29.74 8.00 -9.55
CA ASN A 350 -30.51 8.77 -8.58
C ASN A 350 -30.05 10.23 -8.50
N ASP A 351 -28.75 10.51 -8.58
CA ASP A 351 -28.22 11.88 -8.51
C ASP A 351 -28.51 12.67 -9.81
N SER A 352 -28.55 11.98 -10.95
CA SER A 352 -28.93 12.53 -12.27
C SER A 352 -30.41 12.97 -12.35
N SER A 353 -31.26 12.55 -11.41
CA SER A 353 -32.65 13.02 -11.33
C SER A 353 -32.78 14.45 -10.78
N ASN A 354 -31.70 15.04 -10.23
CA ASN A 354 -31.64 16.42 -9.72
C ASN A 354 -30.84 17.39 -10.62
N GLY A 355 -30.30 16.93 -11.76
CA GLY A 355 -29.59 17.76 -12.72
C GLY A 355 -29.41 17.02 -14.04
N SER A 356 -29.75 17.67 -15.16
CA SER A 356 -29.74 17.05 -16.48
C SER A 356 -28.41 16.34 -16.79
N PRO A 357 -28.40 15.06 -17.21
CA PRO A 357 -27.20 14.45 -17.73
C PRO A 357 -26.80 15.19 -19.03
N PRO A 358 -25.50 15.29 -19.37
CA PRO A 358 -25.08 15.78 -20.67
C PRO A 358 -25.77 14.99 -21.79
N PRO A 359 -26.13 15.60 -22.92
CA PRO A 359 -26.73 14.89 -24.03
C PRO A 359 -25.68 13.93 -24.62
N GLY A 360 -25.80 12.65 -24.23
CA GLY A 360 -24.84 11.58 -24.52
C GLY A 360 -24.13 11.17 -23.24
N GLY A 361 -24.51 10.00 -22.68
CA GLY A 361 -23.97 9.43 -21.43
C GLY A 361 -22.52 8.95 -21.53
N HIS A 362 -21.64 9.79 -22.08
CA HIS A 362 -20.21 9.63 -22.06
C HIS A 362 -19.66 10.79 -21.24
N TRP A 363 -19.23 10.50 -20.00
CA TRP A 363 -18.09 11.23 -19.49
C TRP A 363 -16.97 10.96 -20.50
N SER A 364 -16.48 11.99 -21.18
CA SER A 364 -15.25 11.84 -21.93
C SER A 364 -14.22 11.28 -20.95
N ASN A 365 -13.56 10.19 -21.33
CA ASN A 365 -12.52 9.54 -20.52
C ASN A 365 -11.36 10.50 -20.16
N GLU A 366 -11.37 11.71 -20.73
CA GLU A 366 -10.46 12.82 -20.51
C GLU A 366 -10.60 13.49 -19.12
N ASP A 367 -11.71 13.32 -18.38
CA ASP A 367 -11.95 14.01 -17.09
C ASP A 367 -11.98 13.08 -15.86
N THR A 368 -11.42 11.87 -15.97
CA THR A 368 -11.42 10.89 -14.86
C THR A 368 -10.01 10.51 -14.44
N VAL A 369 -9.82 10.31 -13.15
CA VAL A 369 -8.55 9.89 -12.56
C VAL A 369 -8.79 8.69 -11.64
N SER A 370 -7.76 7.87 -11.44
CA SER A 370 -7.81 6.72 -10.56
C SER A 370 -6.88 6.84 -9.35
N ILE A 371 -7.33 6.28 -8.22
CA ILE A 371 -6.46 5.99 -7.08
C ILE A 371 -6.59 4.54 -6.73
N THR A 372 -5.45 3.85 -6.69
CA THR A 372 -5.39 2.44 -6.28
C THR A 372 -4.80 2.33 -4.88
N VAL A 373 -5.57 1.80 -3.92
CA VAL A 373 -5.08 1.45 -2.59
C VAL A 373 -4.66 -0.01 -2.59
N VAL A 374 -3.36 -0.29 -2.46
CA VAL A 374 -2.77 -1.63 -2.53
C VAL A 374 -2.36 -2.09 -1.13
N ASP A 375 -2.93 -3.18 -0.65
CA ASP A 375 -2.51 -3.85 0.59
C ASP A 375 -1.50 -4.96 0.30
N ILE A 376 -0.34 -4.89 0.96
CA ILE A 376 0.75 -5.87 0.85
C ILE A 376 1.02 -6.46 2.24
N PRO A 377 0.46 -7.64 2.57
CA PRO A 377 0.52 -8.19 3.91
C PRO A 377 1.89 -8.80 4.26
N ARG A 378 2.69 -9.16 3.26
CA ARG A 378 3.99 -9.80 3.45
C ARG A 378 5.09 -8.75 3.62
N PRO A 379 5.76 -8.66 4.79
CA PRO A 379 6.76 -7.61 5.03
C PRO A 379 7.90 -7.58 4.02
N ALA A 380 8.35 -8.76 3.56
CA ALA A 380 9.42 -8.85 2.56
C ALA A 380 9.05 -8.20 1.21
N LEU A 381 7.81 -8.41 0.74
CA LEU A 381 7.31 -7.79 -0.50
C LEU A 381 7.12 -6.30 -0.33
N GLY A 382 6.52 -5.89 0.80
CA GLY A 382 6.36 -4.47 1.12
C GLY A 382 7.71 -3.74 1.19
N LYS A 383 8.72 -4.35 1.82
CA LYS A 383 10.08 -3.82 1.92
C LYS A 383 10.72 -3.69 0.55
N GLY A 384 10.66 -4.75 -0.27
CA GLY A 384 11.19 -4.76 -1.63
C GLY A 384 10.55 -3.69 -2.52
N ALA A 385 9.21 -3.60 -2.53
CA ALA A 385 8.46 -2.62 -3.32
C ALA A 385 8.78 -1.17 -2.89
N ALA A 386 8.74 -0.90 -1.59
CA ALA A 386 8.95 0.42 -1.03
C ALA A 386 10.39 0.91 -1.21
N MET A 387 11.38 0.09 -0.84
CA MET A 387 12.78 0.49 -0.96
C MET A 387 13.19 0.66 -2.43
N ARG A 388 12.69 -0.17 -3.35
CA ARG A 388 12.94 0.00 -4.78
C ARG A 388 12.41 1.34 -5.28
N GLY A 389 11.17 1.70 -4.93
CA GLY A 389 10.58 3.00 -5.33
C GLY A 389 11.31 4.23 -4.76
N VAL A 390 12.00 4.10 -3.63
CA VAL A 390 12.67 5.21 -2.95
C VAL A 390 14.15 5.36 -3.32
N PHE A 391 14.86 4.23 -3.46
CA PHE A 391 16.31 4.20 -3.60
C PHE A 391 16.80 3.82 -5.00
N ASP A 392 15.95 3.25 -5.87
CA ASP A 392 16.32 3.00 -7.26
C ASP A 392 16.21 4.30 -8.07
N ASP A 393 17.35 4.83 -8.48
CA ASP A 393 17.48 6.05 -9.31
C ASP A 393 17.15 5.80 -10.79
N ASN A 394 16.85 4.56 -11.19
CA ASN A 394 16.60 4.18 -12.58
C ASN A 394 15.16 3.74 -12.83
N LEU A 395 14.24 3.97 -11.88
CA LEU A 395 12.85 3.60 -11.99
C LEU A 395 11.90 4.74 -11.60
N GLY A 396 10.79 4.83 -12.33
CA GLY A 396 9.70 5.78 -12.09
C GLY A 396 10.19 7.22 -12.00
N ILE A 397 9.58 7.97 -11.09
CA ILE A 397 9.86 9.40 -10.92
C ILE A 397 11.33 9.73 -10.63
N ASN A 398 12.08 8.83 -9.98
CA ASN A 398 13.49 9.09 -9.70
C ASN A 398 14.32 9.10 -10.98
N ALA A 399 13.99 8.24 -11.95
CA ALA A 399 14.63 8.23 -13.26
C ALA A 399 14.27 9.48 -14.06
N GLU A 400 12.99 9.85 -14.07
CA GLU A 400 12.50 11.04 -14.77
C GLU A 400 13.17 12.31 -14.24
N MET A 401 13.27 12.47 -12.91
CA MET A 401 13.99 13.59 -12.29
C MET A 401 15.46 13.66 -12.71
N LYS A 402 16.13 12.50 -12.75
CA LYS A 402 17.55 12.40 -13.12
C LYS A 402 17.76 12.74 -14.60
N GLU A 403 16.90 12.25 -15.48
CA GLU A 403 16.89 12.58 -16.91
C GLU A 403 16.60 14.06 -17.14
N ASP A 404 15.72 14.64 -16.32
CA ASP A 404 15.35 16.05 -16.38
C ASP A 404 16.37 16.98 -15.73
N GLY A 405 17.50 16.46 -15.26
CA GLY A 405 18.64 17.25 -14.76
C GLY A 405 18.53 17.71 -13.31
N VAL A 406 17.56 17.18 -12.55
CA VAL A 406 17.45 17.46 -11.13
C VAL A 406 18.67 16.88 -10.40
N PRO A 407 19.34 17.63 -9.51
CA PRO A 407 20.53 17.14 -8.81
C PRO A 407 20.16 16.07 -7.76
N VAL A 408 20.18 14.80 -8.18
CA VAL A 408 19.95 13.65 -7.29
C VAL A 408 21.27 13.21 -6.65
N ARG A 409 21.34 13.22 -5.31
CA ARG A 409 22.46 12.58 -4.60
C ARG A 409 22.24 11.06 -4.53
N PRO A 410 23.19 10.24 -5.02
CA PRO A 410 23.10 8.79 -4.92
C PRO A 410 22.98 8.36 -3.45
N ALA A 411 22.17 7.33 -3.21
CA ALA A 411 22.14 6.69 -1.89
C ALA A 411 23.49 5.99 -1.61
N GLY A 412 23.82 5.84 -0.32
CA GLY A 412 25.05 5.15 0.08
C GLY A 412 25.06 3.68 -0.37
N HIS A 413 26.24 3.13 -0.65
CA HIS A 413 26.40 1.75 -1.13
C HIS A 413 25.73 0.70 -0.21
N SER A 414 25.74 0.90 1.11
CA SER A 414 25.08 0.00 2.06
C SER A 414 23.56 -0.03 1.87
N VAL A 415 22.94 1.12 1.57
CA VAL A 415 21.49 1.24 1.33
C VAL A 415 21.13 0.59 -0.01
N ILE A 416 21.92 0.83 -1.06
CA ILE A 416 21.72 0.20 -2.36
C ILE A 416 21.86 -1.32 -2.30
N ASN A 417 22.83 -1.83 -1.54
CA ASN A 417 22.99 -3.27 -1.34
C ASN A 417 21.80 -3.86 -0.59
N GLU A 418 21.32 -3.19 0.47
CA GLU A 418 20.14 -3.62 1.22
C GLU A 418 18.88 -3.62 0.32
N MET A 419 18.69 -2.58 -0.48
CA MET A 419 17.62 -2.49 -1.47
C MET A 419 17.69 -3.64 -2.49
N THR A 420 18.85 -3.89 -3.06
CA THR A 420 19.06 -4.96 -4.04
C THR A 420 18.75 -6.33 -3.42
N ASN A 421 19.18 -6.57 -2.18
CA ASN A 421 18.89 -7.81 -1.46
C ASN A 421 17.40 -7.98 -1.18
N ALA A 422 16.70 -6.90 -0.79
CA ALA A 422 15.26 -6.95 -0.56
C ALA A 422 14.48 -7.22 -1.84
N VAL A 423 14.86 -6.60 -2.96
CA VAL A 423 14.26 -6.86 -4.28
C VAL A 423 14.54 -8.29 -4.73
N ALA A 424 15.76 -8.80 -4.51
CA ALA A 424 16.16 -10.16 -4.87
C ALA A 424 15.27 -11.24 -4.21
N GLN A 425 14.76 -10.99 -3.01
CA GLN A 425 13.87 -11.92 -2.29
C GLN A 425 12.46 -12.02 -2.91
N VAL A 426 12.05 -11.02 -3.69
CA VAL A 426 10.67 -10.90 -4.21
C VAL A 426 10.63 -10.53 -5.71
N GLU A 427 11.69 -10.88 -6.45
CA GLU A 427 11.86 -10.52 -7.87
C GLU A 427 10.64 -10.84 -8.72
N ALA A 428 10.11 -12.05 -8.56
CA ALA A 428 8.99 -12.52 -9.36
C ALA A 428 7.70 -11.74 -9.07
N ASP A 429 7.48 -11.28 -7.82
CA ASP A 429 6.31 -10.47 -7.44
C ASP A 429 6.43 -9.02 -7.94
N LEU A 430 7.66 -8.54 -8.14
CA LEU A 430 7.97 -7.20 -8.65
C LEU A 430 8.24 -7.17 -10.17
N GLY A 431 7.80 -8.21 -10.89
CA GLY A 431 7.88 -8.28 -12.35
C GLY A 431 9.30 -8.41 -12.91
N VAL A 432 10.28 -8.83 -12.11
CA VAL A 432 11.67 -9.02 -12.57
C VAL A 432 11.78 -10.40 -13.23
N THR A 433 11.80 -10.43 -14.57
CA THR A 433 11.74 -11.65 -15.37
C THR A 433 13.08 -12.35 -15.61
N THR A 434 14.19 -11.74 -15.21
CA THR A 434 15.54 -12.24 -15.51
C THR A 434 16.04 -13.33 -14.55
N GLY A 435 15.44 -13.41 -13.35
CA GLY A 435 15.87 -14.27 -12.25
C GLY A 435 15.44 -15.74 -12.35
N HIS A 436 15.97 -16.58 -11.47
CA HIS A 436 15.54 -17.98 -11.34
C HIS A 436 14.11 -18.08 -10.80
N ALA A 437 13.77 -17.24 -9.82
CA ALA A 437 12.45 -17.22 -9.18
C ALA A 437 11.30 -16.99 -10.18
N TRP A 438 11.53 -16.16 -11.22
CA TRP A 438 10.55 -15.96 -12.28
C TRP A 438 10.32 -17.23 -13.10
N ARG A 439 11.38 -17.95 -13.48
CA ARG A 439 11.27 -19.18 -14.28
C ARG A 439 10.58 -20.30 -13.52
N GLU A 440 10.86 -20.41 -12.23
CA GLU A 440 10.20 -21.37 -11.34
C GLU A 440 8.70 -21.07 -11.26
N ARG A 441 8.33 -19.80 -11.05
CA ARG A 441 6.92 -19.38 -11.08
C ARG A 441 6.24 -19.63 -12.42
N GLU A 442 6.89 -19.32 -13.53
CA GLU A 442 6.37 -19.57 -14.88
C GLU A 442 6.09 -21.07 -15.07
N GLN A 443 7.01 -21.94 -14.63
CA GLN A 443 6.82 -23.38 -14.67
C GLN A 443 5.66 -23.86 -13.79
N GLU A 444 5.52 -23.29 -12.58
CA GLU A 444 4.39 -23.60 -11.69
C GLU A 444 3.04 -23.18 -12.29
N LEU A 445 2.98 -21.99 -12.90
CA LEU A 445 1.78 -21.48 -13.57
C LEU A 445 1.43 -22.31 -14.81
N ASP A 446 2.41 -22.69 -15.63
CA ASP A 446 2.22 -23.56 -16.79
C ASP A 446 1.75 -24.96 -16.37
N LYS A 447 2.34 -25.53 -15.31
CA LYS A 447 1.90 -26.82 -14.75
C LYS A 447 0.45 -26.71 -14.27
N ARG A 448 0.12 -25.64 -13.54
CA ARG A 448 -1.23 -25.38 -13.05
C ARG A 448 -2.24 -25.26 -14.19
N GLN A 449 -1.91 -24.48 -15.21
CA GLN A 449 -2.75 -24.32 -16.39
C GLN A 449 -2.97 -25.66 -17.10
N GLY A 450 -1.91 -26.43 -17.34
CA GLY A 450 -2.02 -27.74 -18.00
C GLY A 450 -2.87 -28.75 -17.22
N VAL A 451 -2.76 -28.78 -15.89
CA VAL A 451 -3.60 -29.64 -15.03
C VAL A 451 -5.07 -29.19 -15.06
N LEU A 452 -5.32 -27.87 -14.96
CA LEU A 452 -6.66 -27.31 -15.01
C LEU A 452 -7.34 -27.57 -16.35
N GLU A 453 -6.64 -27.40 -17.48
CA GLU A 453 -7.19 -27.67 -18.81
C GLU A 453 -7.51 -29.15 -18.99
N LYS A 454 -6.60 -30.03 -18.55
CA LYS A 454 -6.75 -31.49 -18.65
C LYS A 454 -7.98 -32.01 -17.92
N ILE A 455 -8.25 -31.50 -16.71
CA ILE A 455 -9.38 -31.93 -15.89
C ILE A 455 -10.64 -31.10 -16.19
N GLY A 456 -10.48 -29.81 -16.47
CA GLY A 456 -11.57 -28.86 -16.72
C GLY A 456 -12.45 -29.23 -17.91
N VAL A 457 -11.87 -29.81 -18.98
CA VAL A 457 -12.63 -30.28 -20.15
C VAL A 457 -13.53 -31.49 -19.83
N GLU A 458 -13.21 -32.23 -18.77
CA GLU A 458 -13.96 -33.41 -18.32
C GLU A 458 -15.01 -33.07 -17.25
N VAL A 459 -15.11 -31.81 -16.83
CA VAL A 459 -16.15 -31.33 -15.93
C VAL A 459 -17.50 -31.39 -16.64
N GLU A 460 -18.52 -31.91 -15.96
CA GLU A 460 -19.87 -32.06 -16.50
C GLU A 460 -20.43 -30.73 -17.03
N PRO A 461 -21.14 -30.75 -18.18
CA PRO A 461 -21.84 -29.57 -18.68
C PRO A 461 -22.87 -29.11 -17.64
N ASP A 462 -22.92 -27.81 -17.37
CA ASP A 462 -23.78 -27.17 -16.35
C ASP A 462 -23.33 -27.35 -14.89
N ALA A 463 -22.26 -28.10 -14.61
CA ALA A 463 -21.69 -28.14 -13.27
C ALA A 463 -21.22 -26.74 -12.84
N PHE A 464 -21.37 -26.43 -11.56
CA PHE A 464 -20.95 -25.11 -11.04
C PHE A 464 -19.46 -24.85 -11.29
N LEU A 465 -18.62 -25.87 -11.14
CA LEU A 465 -17.18 -25.76 -11.38
C LEU A 465 -16.86 -25.38 -12.84
N GLN A 466 -17.66 -25.81 -13.82
CA GLN A 466 -17.47 -25.44 -15.21
C GLN A 466 -17.59 -23.92 -15.39
N ASN A 467 -18.59 -23.29 -14.75
CA ASN A 467 -18.77 -21.84 -14.78
C ASN A 467 -17.66 -21.06 -14.07
N VAL A 468 -16.99 -21.68 -13.08
CA VAL A 468 -15.85 -21.10 -12.38
C VAL A 468 -14.59 -21.18 -13.24
N LEU A 469 -14.32 -22.32 -13.88
CA LEU A 469 -13.13 -22.53 -14.69
C LEU A 469 -13.22 -21.84 -16.06
N PHE A 470 -14.42 -21.75 -16.65
CA PHE A 470 -14.67 -21.15 -17.96
C PHE A 470 -15.65 -19.97 -17.83
N PRO A 471 -15.21 -18.83 -17.26
CA PRO A 471 -16.09 -17.69 -17.02
C PRO A 471 -16.59 -17.02 -18.31
N VAL A 472 -15.88 -17.20 -19.43
CA VAL A 472 -16.29 -16.73 -20.77
C VAL A 472 -16.15 -17.85 -21.77
N GLU A 473 -17.21 -18.02 -22.57
CA GLU A 473 -17.24 -18.98 -23.66
C GLU A 473 -16.11 -18.67 -24.67
N ASN A 474 -15.30 -19.69 -24.98
CA ASN A 474 -14.19 -19.66 -25.96
C ASN A 474 -12.87 -18.99 -25.53
N GLU A 475 -12.73 -18.48 -24.31
CA GLU A 475 -11.46 -17.91 -23.81
C GLU A 475 -10.57 -18.93 -23.06
N GLY A 476 -11.04 -20.17 -22.89
CA GLY A 476 -10.34 -21.19 -22.11
C GLY A 476 -10.32 -20.87 -20.61
N ILE A 477 -9.42 -21.52 -19.87
CA ILE A 477 -9.27 -21.30 -18.43
C ILE A 477 -8.34 -20.11 -18.19
N THR A 478 -8.83 -19.09 -17.47
CA THR A 478 -8.09 -17.84 -17.22
C THR A 478 -7.78 -17.61 -15.74
N ALA A 479 -7.64 -18.68 -14.95
CA ALA A 479 -7.42 -18.63 -13.51
C ALA A 479 -6.13 -17.86 -13.17
N GLY A 480 -6.23 -16.85 -12.28
CA GLY A 480 -5.11 -15.98 -11.94
C GLY A 480 -4.69 -14.96 -13.00
N GLY A 481 -5.45 -14.82 -14.11
CA GLY A 481 -5.19 -13.81 -15.15
C GLY A 481 -6.30 -12.75 -15.26
N ARG A 482 -7.56 -13.17 -15.31
CA ARG A 482 -8.70 -12.25 -15.54
C ARG A 482 -9.02 -11.43 -14.30
N GLY A 483 -9.22 -10.11 -14.46
CA GLY A 483 -9.61 -9.22 -13.37
C GLY A 483 -8.52 -9.00 -12.31
N ARG A 484 -7.27 -9.38 -12.63
CA ARG A 484 -6.08 -9.14 -11.80
C ARG A 484 -5.42 -7.81 -12.17
N PHE A 485 -4.61 -7.28 -11.27
CA PHE A 485 -3.74 -6.14 -11.54
C PHE A 485 -2.26 -6.54 -11.48
N ASP A 486 -1.41 -5.86 -12.24
CA ASP A 486 0.04 -6.07 -12.17
C ASP A 486 0.69 -5.06 -11.22
N LEU A 487 1.23 -5.55 -10.10
CA LEU A 487 1.79 -4.70 -9.05
C LEU A 487 2.94 -3.83 -9.56
N ALA A 488 3.85 -4.41 -10.36
CA ALA A 488 5.01 -3.69 -10.87
C ALA A 488 4.59 -2.54 -11.81
N THR A 489 3.67 -2.83 -12.73
CA THR A 489 3.11 -1.83 -13.64
C THR A 489 2.41 -0.71 -12.87
N THR A 490 1.50 -1.04 -11.93
CA THR A 490 0.77 -0.04 -11.13
C THR A 490 1.71 0.88 -10.34
N LEU A 491 2.78 0.34 -9.74
CA LEU A 491 3.77 1.13 -9.01
C LEU A 491 4.60 2.03 -9.93
N SER A 492 4.86 1.60 -11.18
CA SER A 492 5.65 2.38 -12.13
C SER A 492 4.85 3.45 -12.87
N SER A 493 3.54 3.27 -13.03
CA SER A 493 2.66 4.14 -13.81
C SER A 493 1.90 5.17 -12.99
N SER A 494 1.99 5.12 -11.65
CA SER A 494 1.18 5.95 -10.75
C SER A 494 2.05 6.72 -9.76
N ARG A 495 1.56 7.84 -9.23
CA ARG A 495 2.21 8.55 -8.12
C ARG A 495 2.08 7.73 -6.85
N VAL A 496 3.19 7.17 -6.36
CA VAL A 496 3.19 6.25 -5.21
C VAL A 496 3.30 6.99 -3.87
N TRP A 497 2.39 6.69 -2.96
CA TRP A 497 2.34 7.13 -1.57
C TRP A 497 2.45 5.92 -0.65
N TYR A 498 3.19 6.03 0.47
CA TYR A 498 3.44 4.91 1.37
C TYR A 498 2.80 5.13 2.75
N HIS A 499 1.98 4.17 3.17
CA HIS A 499 1.47 4.10 4.54
C HIS A 499 1.97 2.80 5.17
N ILE A 500 2.96 2.93 6.06
CA ILE A 500 3.71 1.78 6.58
C ILE A 500 3.41 1.60 8.07
N SER A 501 2.98 0.39 8.42
CA SER A 501 2.66 0.03 9.78
C SER A 501 3.79 -0.74 10.47
N ILE A 502 4.19 -0.24 11.62
CA ILE A 502 5.22 -0.78 12.49
C ILE A 502 4.57 -1.53 13.66
N HIS A 503 5.11 -2.69 14.01
CA HIS A 503 4.65 -3.42 15.18
C HIS A 503 5.46 -3.03 16.42
N PRO A 504 4.83 -2.78 17.58
CA PRO A 504 5.54 -2.21 18.73
C PRO A 504 6.39 -3.21 19.52
N THR A 505 6.26 -4.52 19.32
CA THR A 505 7.02 -5.55 20.04
C THR A 505 7.22 -6.84 19.23
N ASP A 506 8.11 -7.74 19.64
CA ASP A 506 8.22 -9.11 19.10
C ASP A 506 7.47 -10.14 19.97
N ASP A 507 6.84 -9.70 21.07
CA ASP A 507 6.17 -10.59 22.02
C ASP A 507 4.97 -11.32 21.38
N ALA A 508 4.72 -12.55 21.83
CA ALA A 508 3.61 -13.35 21.35
C ALA A 508 2.27 -12.68 21.68
N LEU A 509 1.29 -12.79 20.78
CA LEU A 509 0.00 -12.11 20.91
C LEU A 509 -0.75 -12.42 22.21
N GLU A 510 -0.65 -13.66 22.69
CA GLU A 510 -1.19 -14.10 23.99
C GLU A 510 -0.65 -13.28 25.18
N SER A 511 0.65 -12.96 25.16
CA SER A 511 1.29 -12.14 26.20
C SER A 511 0.90 -10.66 26.11
N ILE A 512 0.68 -10.15 24.88
CA ILE A 512 0.25 -8.77 24.64
C ILE A 512 -1.15 -8.55 25.19
N ILE A 513 -2.08 -9.47 24.95
CA ILE A 513 -3.49 -9.36 25.35
C ILE A 513 -3.66 -9.51 26.87
N SER A 514 -2.85 -10.34 27.51
CA SER A 514 -2.90 -10.57 28.96
C SER A 514 -2.27 -9.43 29.79
N THR A 515 -1.62 -8.44 29.16
CA THR A 515 -0.93 -7.35 29.87
C THR A 515 -1.87 -6.13 30.11
N PRO A 516 -2.13 -5.72 31.38
CA PRO A 516 -3.14 -4.73 31.72
C PRO A 516 -2.71 -3.23 31.61
N SER A 517 -1.68 -2.88 30.83
CA SER A 517 -1.03 -1.55 30.84
C SER A 517 -1.02 -0.87 29.45
N PRO A 518 -0.95 0.48 29.33
CA PRO A 518 -1.09 1.14 28.05
C PRO A 518 0.19 0.93 27.23
N ALA A 519 0.00 0.56 25.95
CA ALA A 519 1.04 0.52 24.93
C ALA A 519 2.20 -0.44 25.23
N VAL A 520 2.00 -1.74 24.95
CA VAL A 520 3.12 -2.68 24.76
C VAL A 520 4.08 -2.04 23.76
N TRP A 521 5.34 -1.81 24.17
CA TRP A 521 6.37 -1.15 23.38
C TRP A 521 7.76 -1.70 23.73
N SER A 522 8.47 -2.18 22.72
CA SER A 522 9.86 -2.61 22.78
C SER A 522 10.71 -1.73 21.87
N ALA A 523 11.47 -0.84 22.51
CA ALA A 523 12.40 0.05 21.81
C ALA A 523 13.38 -0.72 20.91
N GLY A 524 13.86 -1.89 21.37
CA GLY A 524 14.77 -2.73 20.60
C GLY A 524 14.13 -3.32 19.34
N CYS A 525 12.89 -3.81 19.44
CA CYS A 525 12.10 -4.33 18.31
C CYS A 525 11.84 -3.24 17.26
N VAL A 526 11.28 -2.11 17.68
CA VAL A 526 10.97 -0.99 16.78
C VAL A 526 12.25 -0.46 16.14
N SER A 527 13.32 -0.27 16.92
CA SER A 527 14.62 0.19 16.41
C SER A 527 15.22 -0.76 15.36
N ARG A 528 15.00 -2.08 15.49
CA ARG A 528 15.42 -3.08 14.48
C ARG A 528 14.65 -2.89 13.18
N GLN A 529 13.32 -2.76 13.25
CA GLN A 529 12.46 -2.50 12.09
C GLN A 529 12.88 -1.20 11.38
N LEU A 530 13.16 -0.13 12.15
CA LEU A 530 13.60 1.15 11.59
C LEU A 530 14.92 1.06 10.81
N ARG A 531 15.89 0.29 11.33
CA ARG A 531 17.17 0.08 10.66
C ARG A 531 17.05 -0.85 9.46
N ASP A 532 16.25 -1.90 9.58
CA ASP A 532 16.05 -2.89 8.52
C ASP A 532 15.46 -2.26 7.25
N TRP A 533 14.53 -1.31 7.41
CA TRP A 533 13.91 -0.57 6.32
C TRP A 533 14.64 0.71 5.91
N ARG A 534 15.77 1.03 6.57
CA ARG A 534 16.57 2.24 6.29
C ARG A 534 15.75 3.54 6.37
N PHE A 535 14.76 3.62 7.27
CA PHE A 535 13.91 4.81 7.39
C PHE A 535 14.67 6.11 7.70
N PRO A 536 15.74 6.12 8.52
CA PRO A 536 16.56 7.32 8.68
C PRO A 536 17.16 7.80 7.36
N GLU A 537 17.75 6.88 6.57
CA GLU A 537 18.34 7.18 5.28
C GLU A 537 17.28 7.60 4.25
N TRP A 538 16.11 6.94 4.26
CA TRP A 538 14.94 7.30 3.47
C TRP A 538 14.53 8.75 3.75
N ALA A 539 14.23 9.08 5.01
CA ALA A 539 13.78 10.40 5.42
C ALA A 539 14.80 11.48 5.05
N ASN A 540 16.09 11.24 5.32
CA ASN A 540 17.14 12.19 4.96
C ASN A 540 17.28 12.39 3.45
N ARG A 541 17.07 11.33 2.65
CA ARG A 541 17.13 11.41 1.19
C ARG A 541 15.98 12.26 0.63
N ARG A 542 14.75 12.01 1.09
CA ARG A 542 13.56 12.78 0.66
C ARG A 542 13.60 14.22 1.18
N LEU A 543 13.63 14.41 2.50
CA LEU A 543 13.53 15.73 3.13
C LEU A 543 14.61 16.72 2.68
N LYS A 544 15.84 16.25 2.43
CA LYS A 544 16.92 17.16 2.04
C LYS A 544 16.83 17.57 0.58
N GLN A 545 16.46 16.67 -0.35
CA GLN A 545 16.70 16.93 -1.77
C GLN A 545 15.66 16.41 -2.77
N LEU A 546 14.73 15.53 -2.38
CA LEU A 546 13.96 14.72 -3.34
C LEU A 546 12.47 14.56 -2.98
N ASP A 547 11.93 15.44 -2.14
CA ASP A 547 10.52 15.40 -1.70
C ASP A 547 9.61 16.17 -2.67
N PHE A 548 9.79 15.97 -3.98
CA PHE A 548 8.90 16.54 -4.98
C PHE A 548 7.64 15.69 -5.03
N THR A 549 6.49 16.34 -4.87
CA THR A 549 5.16 15.69 -4.90
C THR A 549 4.35 16.11 -6.12
N ALA A 550 4.73 17.18 -6.80
CA ALA A 550 4.13 17.60 -8.06
C ALA A 550 5.21 17.95 -9.09
N ASP A 551 4.91 17.70 -10.36
CA ASP A 551 5.70 18.12 -11.50
C ASP A 551 4.78 18.61 -12.63
N PHE A 552 5.27 19.55 -13.44
CA PHE A 552 4.49 20.21 -14.49
C PHE A 552 5.32 20.39 -15.74
N ASP A 553 4.69 20.31 -16.91
CA ASP A 553 5.29 20.89 -18.11
C ASP A 553 5.33 22.42 -17.98
N VAL A 554 6.31 23.08 -18.62
CA VAL A 554 6.49 24.54 -18.48
C VAL A 554 5.23 25.30 -18.90
N ASP A 555 4.63 24.94 -20.03
CA ASP A 555 3.43 25.61 -20.55
C ASP A 555 2.21 25.34 -19.66
N GLU A 556 2.10 24.12 -19.12
CA GLU A 556 1.05 23.75 -18.18
C GLU A 556 1.14 24.57 -16.89
N PHE A 557 2.35 24.69 -16.33
CA PHE A 557 2.62 25.46 -15.13
C PHE A 557 2.28 26.93 -15.32
N VAL A 558 2.74 27.54 -16.42
CA VAL A 558 2.44 28.93 -16.74
C VAL A 558 0.94 29.12 -16.92
N SER A 559 0.27 28.23 -17.66
CA SER A 559 -1.18 28.30 -17.86
C SER A 559 -1.93 28.28 -16.52
N ARG A 560 -1.58 27.33 -15.65
CA ARG A 560 -2.21 27.16 -14.33
C ARG A 560 -1.97 28.34 -13.38
N TYR A 561 -0.73 28.83 -13.29
CA TYR A 561 -0.35 29.87 -12.33
C TYR A 561 -0.27 31.29 -12.92
N SER A 562 -0.67 31.48 -14.18
CA SER A 562 -0.73 32.79 -14.86
C SER A 562 -1.53 33.82 -14.06
N SER A 563 -2.64 33.38 -13.46
CA SER A 563 -3.48 34.23 -12.61
C SER A 563 -2.73 34.74 -11.37
N LEU A 564 -1.73 34.01 -10.87
CA LEU A 564 -0.90 34.40 -9.73
C LEU A 564 0.33 35.23 -10.12
N GLY A 565 0.42 35.66 -11.39
CA GLY A 565 1.50 36.48 -11.92
C GLY A 565 2.67 35.70 -12.52
N CYS A 566 2.53 34.38 -12.74
CA CYS A 566 3.55 33.60 -13.42
C CYS A 566 3.65 34.05 -14.90
N MET A 567 4.85 34.41 -15.34
CA MET A 567 5.12 34.88 -16.69
C MET A 567 5.51 33.73 -17.63
N GLU A 568 5.27 33.91 -18.93
CA GLU A 568 5.61 32.91 -19.95
C GLU A 568 7.12 32.64 -20.05
N GLY A 569 7.45 31.39 -20.40
CA GLY A 569 8.82 30.93 -20.58
C GLY A 569 9.53 30.55 -19.28
N LYS A 570 10.61 29.78 -19.40
CA LYS A 570 11.39 29.28 -18.25
C LYS A 570 11.93 30.39 -17.37
N ASP A 571 12.46 31.46 -17.97
CA ASP A 571 12.97 32.61 -17.22
C ASP A 571 11.86 33.30 -16.40
N GLY A 572 10.62 33.31 -16.92
CA GLY A 572 9.44 33.82 -16.22
C GLY A 572 9.05 32.96 -15.03
N VAL A 573 9.09 31.63 -15.19
CA VAL A 573 8.89 30.67 -14.10
C VAL A 573 9.98 30.81 -13.03
N GLU A 574 11.24 30.89 -13.42
CA GLU A 574 12.37 31.06 -12.48
C GLU A 574 12.24 32.34 -11.68
N ASN A 575 11.90 33.46 -12.33
CA ASN A 575 11.67 34.72 -11.64
C ASN A 575 10.49 34.63 -10.66
N TRP A 576 9.40 33.96 -11.05
CA TRP A 576 8.24 33.77 -10.17
C TRP A 576 8.59 32.90 -8.95
N ILE A 577 9.35 31.83 -9.13
CA ILE A 577 9.87 30.99 -8.03
C ILE A 577 10.73 31.81 -7.06
N LEU A 578 11.56 32.72 -7.59
CA LEU A 578 12.38 33.63 -6.78
C LEU A 578 11.54 34.65 -6.01
N GLU A 579 10.53 35.25 -6.65
CA GLU A 579 9.59 36.18 -6.01
C GLU A 579 8.81 35.53 -4.86
N ARG A 580 8.49 34.25 -5.00
CA ARG A 580 7.81 33.44 -3.97
C ARG A 580 8.76 32.95 -2.87
N GLY A 581 10.07 33.06 -3.05
CA GLY A 581 11.06 32.61 -2.07
C GLY A 581 11.29 31.11 -2.04
N TRP A 582 10.88 30.35 -3.06
CA TRP A 582 11.03 28.90 -3.16
C TRP A 582 12.41 28.45 -3.67
N SER A 583 13.42 29.33 -3.58
CA SER A 583 14.75 29.17 -4.18
C SER A 583 15.66 28.12 -3.52
N ASN A 584 15.28 27.57 -2.35
CA ASN A 584 16.08 26.60 -1.59
C ASN A 584 15.81 25.14 -1.97
N GLY A 585 15.40 24.91 -3.23
CA GLY A 585 15.02 23.60 -3.73
C GLY A 585 13.58 23.20 -3.38
N ASP A 586 12.74 24.15 -2.97
CA ASP A 586 11.29 23.97 -2.84
C ASP A 586 10.60 23.88 -4.21
N ALA A 587 11.15 24.57 -5.20
CA ALA A 587 10.86 24.33 -6.62
C ALA A 587 12.16 24.32 -7.44
N ILE A 588 12.24 23.45 -8.44
CA ILE A 588 13.38 23.34 -9.37
C ILE A 588 12.86 23.31 -10.80
N VAL A 589 13.43 24.17 -11.66
CA VAL A 589 13.18 24.14 -13.10
C VAL A 589 14.18 23.19 -13.75
N GLY A 590 13.67 22.09 -14.30
CA GLY A 590 14.44 21.09 -15.04
C GLY A 590 14.56 21.39 -16.54
N HIS A 591 15.02 20.40 -17.30
CA HIS A 591 15.17 20.53 -18.76
C HIS A 591 13.82 20.59 -19.49
N GLN A 592 12.78 19.94 -18.97
CA GLN A 592 11.45 19.84 -19.55
C GLN A 592 10.37 20.15 -18.54
N ARG A 593 10.57 19.81 -17.26
CA ARG A 593 9.53 19.95 -16.23
C ARG A 593 9.93 20.90 -15.11
N ILE A 594 8.93 21.32 -14.34
CA ILE A 594 9.08 22.10 -13.12
C ILE A 594 8.70 21.19 -11.96
N TRP A 595 9.63 20.95 -11.06
CA TRP A 595 9.47 20.05 -9.91
C TRP A 595 9.16 20.87 -8.66
N MET A 596 8.07 20.56 -7.98
CA MET A 596 7.63 21.27 -6.77
C MET A 596 7.52 20.33 -5.57
N ARG A 597 8.00 20.80 -4.42
CA ARG A 597 7.77 20.16 -3.13
C ARG A 597 6.36 20.42 -2.64
N GLU A 598 5.89 19.54 -1.76
CA GLU A 598 4.54 19.58 -1.23
C GLU A 598 4.13 20.94 -0.66
N ASN A 599 4.99 21.57 0.15
CA ASN A 599 4.67 22.85 0.76
C ASN A 599 4.50 23.98 -0.28
N ALA A 600 5.40 24.04 -1.27
CA ALA A 600 5.35 25.07 -2.32
C ALA A 600 4.15 24.84 -3.26
N TRP A 601 3.90 23.59 -3.63
CA TRP A 601 2.74 23.24 -4.44
C TRP A 601 1.43 23.57 -3.71
N TRP A 602 1.29 23.14 -2.45
CA TRP A 602 0.08 23.39 -1.67
C TRP A 602 -0.15 24.88 -1.41
N GLU A 603 0.92 25.65 -1.17
CA GLU A 603 0.86 27.11 -1.07
C GLU A 603 0.32 27.73 -2.37
N ALA A 604 0.84 27.32 -3.53
CA ALA A 604 0.40 27.81 -4.83
C ALA A 604 -1.08 27.49 -5.11
N GLU A 605 -1.50 26.25 -4.86
CA GLU A 605 -2.89 25.81 -5.03
C GLU A 605 -3.85 26.54 -4.10
N THR A 606 -3.47 26.74 -2.83
CA THR A 606 -4.29 27.48 -1.87
C THR A 606 -4.49 28.93 -2.31
N MET A 607 -3.47 29.56 -2.91
CA MET A 607 -3.60 30.91 -3.47
C MET A 607 -4.51 30.97 -4.70
N LEU A 608 -4.48 29.94 -5.55
CA LEU A 608 -5.42 29.81 -6.67
C LEU A 608 -6.87 29.69 -6.16
N ASP A 609 -7.10 28.86 -5.14
CA ASP A 609 -8.43 28.66 -4.56
C ASP A 609 -9.00 30.00 -4.02
N ILE A 610 -8.19 30.77 -3.28
CA ILE A 610 -8.58 32.10 -2.76
C ILE A 610 -8.93 33.06 -3.91
N LYS A 611 -8.15 33.05 -4.99
CA LYS A 611 -8.37 33.93 -6.14
C LYS A 611 -9.57 33.53 -7.00
N ALA A 612 -9.90 32.24 -7.06
CA ALA A 612 -11.08 31.74 -7.75
C ALA A 612 -12.38 32.16 -7.05
N ASP A 613 -12.37 32.22 -5.71
CA ASP A 613 -13.48 32.73 -4.90
C ASP A 613 -13.68 34.25 -5.03
N GLU A 614 -12.65 35.01 -5.43
CA GLU A 614 -12.76 36.40 -5.89
C GLU A 614 -13.36 36.47 -7.30
N SER A 615 -14.58 35.98 -7.48
CA SER A 615 -15.36 36.23 -8.71
C SER A 615 -15.44 37.73 -9.00
N PRO A 616 -15.33 38.17 -10.27
CA PRO A 616 -15.10 39.56 -10.62
C PRO A 616 -16.28 40.40 -10.12
N ALA A 617 -16.02 41.32 -9.20
CA ALA A 617 -16.98 42.36 -8.87
C ALA A 617 -17.37 43.06 -10.18
N ASN A 618 -18.63 42.91 -10.58
CA ASN A 618 -19.19 43.51 -11.79
C ASN A 618 -18.79 45.00 -11.83
N PRO A 619 -17.97 45.45 -12.80
CA PRO A 619 -17.53 46.84 -12.86
C PRO A 619 -18.69 47.81 -13.19
N PHE A 620 -19.88 47.27 -13.49
CA PHE A 620 -21.09 48.01 -13.82
C PHE A 620 -22.01 48.32 -12.61
N ILE A 621 -21.61 48.01 -11.37
CA ILE A 621 -22.38 48.38 -10.16
C ILE A 621 -21.93 49.73 -9.55
N TYR A 622 -20.96 50.43 -10.15
CA TYR A 622 -20.70 51.84 -9.81
C TYR A 622 -21.56 52.77 -10.68
N GLY A 623 -22.81 52.95 -10.28
CA GLY A 623 -23.77 53.73 -11.07
C GLY A 623 -24.93 54.33 -10.29
N SER A 624 -24.71 54.89 -9.10
CA SER A 624 -25.53 56.00 -8.56
C SER A 624 -25.03 56.43 -7.19
N GLY A 625 -24.35 57.59 -7.11
CA GLY A 625 -24.00 58.19 -5.82
C GLY A 625 -22.90 59.24 -5.89
N MET A 626 -23.05 60.24 -6.76
CA MET A 626 -22.20 61.43 -6.75
C MET A 626 -22.64 62.38 -5.63
N LEU A 627 -21.76 62.63 -4.66
CA LEU A 627 -21.40 63.92 -4.01
C LEU A 627 -20.80 63.65 -2.62
N ASP A 628 -19.50 63.85 -2.42
CA ASP A 628 -18.96 65.06 -1.78
C ASP A 628 -17.41 65.00 -1.67
N THR A 629 -16.80 66.18 -1.65
CA THR A 629 -15.40 66.62 -1.44
C THR A 629 -14.48 65.68 -0.63
N GLY A 630 -13.15 65.57 -0.81
CA GLY A 630 -12.09 66.38 -1.39
C GLY A 630 -10.77 66.10 -0.60
N PHE A 631 -9.61 66.25 -1.24
CA PHE A 631 -8.21 66.14 -0.73
C PHE A 631 -7.42 64.83 -0.93
N SER A 632 -6.13 65.00 -1.22
CA SER A 632 -5.11 64.06 -1.74
C SER A 632 -3.93 63.97 -0.73
N PRO A 633 -2.80 63.28 -1.01
CA PRO A 633 -2.48 61.90 -0.64
C PRO A 633 -1.34 61.77 0.42
N HIS A 634 -1.30 60.70 1.21
CA HIS A 634 -0.04 60.26 1.83
C HIS A 634 0.01 58.75 2.14
N MET A 635 1.14 58.14 1.80
CA MET A 635 1.56 56.78 2.15
C MET A 635 1.63 56.58 3.67
N GLY A 636 1.34 55.35 4.11
CA GLY A 636 1.70 54.85 5.43
C GLY A 636 1.12 53.46 5.68
N ASN A 637 1.98 52.43 5.72
CA ASN A 637 1.67 51.08 6.20
C ASN A 637 0.97 51.13 7.57
N PRO A 638 -0.07 50.31 7.81
CA PRO A 638 -0.46 49.96 9.17
C PRO A 638 -0.05 48.51 9.50
N VAL A 639 0.86 48.40 10.46
CA VAL A 639 0.94 47.25 11.37
C VAL A 639 -0.36 47.24 12.18
N GLY A 640 -1.14 46.18 12.06
CA GLY A 640 -2.41 45.99 12.77
C GLY A 640 -2.24 45.12 14.00
N GLU A 641 -2.06 45.76 15.16
CA GLU A 641 -2.18 45.16 16.48
C GLU A 641 -3.63 44.75 16.77
N SER A 642 -3.77 43.56 17.34
CA SER A 642 -5.00 42.95 17.80
C SER A 642 -5.65 43.76 18.92
N THR A 643 -6.88 44.25 18.71
CA THR A 643 -7.78 44.59 19.82
C THR A 643 -9.20 44.09 19.53
N SER A 644 -9.61 43.14 20.37
CA SER A 644 -10.95 42.57 20.43
C SER A 644 -11.90 43.57 21.10
N LEU A 645 -13.00 43.92 20.43
CA LEU A 645 -14.10 44.70 20.97
C LEU A 645 -15.38 43.86 20.91
N LEU A 646 -15.84 43.45 22.09
CA LEU A 646 -17.13 42.81 22.33
C LEU A 646 -18.03 43.77 23.11
N GLY A 647 -19.23 43.99 22.61
CA GLY A 647 -20.42 44.48 23.32
C GLY A 647 -21.64 44.00 22.52
N GLY A 648 -22.76 43.57 23.09
CA GLY A 648 -23.21 43.39 24.47
C GLY A 648 -24.55 42.64 24.47
N GLY A 649 -25.05 42.25 25.64
CA GLY A 649 -26.39 41.67 25.83
C GLY A 649 -26.62 41.14 27.26
N ASP A 650 -27.70 41.61 27.89
CA ASP A 650 -27.99 41.69 29.34
C ASP A 650 -28.47 40.40 30.08
N ASN A 651 -27.88 40.18 31.29
CA ASN A 651 -28.45 39.90 32.64
C ASN A 651 -29.40 38.69 32.96
N PRO A 652 -29.63 38.28 34.25
CA PRO A 652 -28.73 37.80 35.32
C PRO A 652 -29.21 36.51 36.04
N GLN A 653 -28.35 35.79 36.79
CA GLN A 653 -28.61 35.31 38.19
C GLN A 653 -27.50 34.40 38.78
N ASN A 654 -27.26 34.61 40.08
CA ASN A 654 -26.55 33.81 41.10
C ASN A 654 -25.00 33.81 41.22
N MET A 655 -24.55 34.70 42.12
CA MET A 655 -23.40 34.62 43.05
C MET A 655 -23.59 33.52 44.14
N PRO A 656 -22.62 33.24 45.06
CA PRO A 656 -21.26 33.79 45.25
C PRO A 656 -20.18 32.68 45.36
N ALA A 657 -18.86 32.88 45.22
CA ALA A 657 -17.86 33.44 46.17
C ALA A 657 -16.51 32.79 45.73
N ALA A 658 -15.28 33.23 45.97
CA ALA A 658 -14.73 34.31 46.77
C ALA A 658 -13.37 34.72 46.14
N SER A 659 -13.12 36.01 46.17
CA SER A 659 -11.87 36.70 45.86
C SER A 659 -10.80 36.51 46.94
N VAL A 660 -9.53 36.32 46.54
CA VAL A 660 -8.39 36.85 47.31
C VAL A 660 -7.41 37.57 46.38
N MET A 661 -7.18 38.81 46.80
CA MET A 661 -6.38 39.90 46.25
C MET A 661 -4.89 39.73 46.56
N GLY A 662 -4.00 40.31 45.75
CA GLY A 662 -2.64 40.65 46.19
C GLY A 662 -1.59 40.67 45.09
N GLY A 663 -1.17 41.86 44.66
CA GLY A 663 -0.22 42.06 43.58
C GLY A 663 1.25 42.28 44.00
N ALA A 664 2.02 42.61 42.96
CA ALA A 664 3.27 43.38 42.92
C ALA A 664 4.64 42.64 42.88
N LYS A 665 5.29 42.85 41.71
CA LYS A 665 6.69 43.27 41.46
C LYS A 665 7.84 42.25 41.57
N SER A 666 8.42 41.99 40.39
CA SER A 666 9.84 41.84 40.01
C SER A 666 10.87 41.43 41.06
N MET A 667 11.65 40.37 40.75
CA MET A 667 13.12 40.35 40.79
C MET A 667 13.65 38.98 40.29
N THR A 668 14.51 38.99 39.26
CA THR A 668 15.54 37.96 38.99
C THR A 668 16.61 38.00 40.11
N PRO A 669 17.34 36.92 40.49
CA PRO A 669 18.18 36.11 39.57
C PRO A 669 18.45 34.62 39.94
N SER A 670 19.23 33.97 39.06
CA SER A 670 20.18 32.85 39.26
C SER A 670 19.70 31.38 39.48
N VAL A 671 19.82 30.59 38.40
CA VAL A 671 20.74 29.44 38.21
C VAL A 671 20.76 28.25 39.22
N HIS A 672 20.55 27.05 38.63
CA HIS A 672 20.85 25.64 39.00
C HIS A 672 19.86 24.85 39.90
N PRO A 673 19.78 23.49 39.77
CA PRO A 673 20.01 22.62 38.60
C PRO A 673 18.88 21.59 38.37
N THR A 674 18.66 21.23 37.10
CA THR A 674 17.80 20.11 36.68
C THR A 674 18.43 18.77 37.03
N MET A 675 17.71 17.94 37.78
CA MET A 675 18.04 16.52 37.99
C MET A 675 17.81 15.73 36.70
N ASN A 676 18.89 15.13 36.19
CA ASN A 676 18.90 14.12 35.13
C ASN A 676 18.09 12.88 35.56
N MET A 677 16.99 12.59 34.87
CA MET A 677 16.46 11.23 34.73
C MET A 677 17.08 10.64 33.47
N MET A 678 18.25 10.02 33.63
CA MET A 678 18.98 9.36 32.55
C MET A 678 18.53 7.90 32.47
N GLY A 679 17.57 7.61 31.58
CA GLY A 679 17.17 6.25 31.24
C GLY A 679 18.11 5.68 30.18
N ASP A 680 18.87 4.66 30.57
CA ASP A 680 19.77 3.89 29.72
C ASP A 680 18.95 2.93 28.84
N TYR A 681 18.76 3.29 27.57
CA TYR A 681 18.10 2.45 26.56
C TYR A 681 19.06 1.47 25.86
N GLY A 682 20.11 1.00 26.55
CA GLY A 682 20.91 -0.14 26.09
C GLY A 682 21.62 0.08 24.76
N LEU A 683 21.90 1.33 24.41
CA LEU A 683 22.77 1.70 23.31
C LEU A 683 24.03 2.32 23.92
N GLY A 684 25.09 1.50 24.00
CA GLY A 684 26.36 1.91 24.61
C GLY A 684 26.94 3.21 24.03
N PRO A 685 27.79 3.92 24.79
CA PRO A 685 28.22 5.29 24.50
C PRO A 685 29.36 5.32 23.46
N LYS A 686 29.11 4.87 22.24
CA LYS A 686 30.05 5.05 21.13
C LYS A 686 29.36 5.80 19.99
N GLY A 687 29.43 7.13 20.13
CA GLY A 687 29.23 8.07 19.05
C GLY A 687 30.35 7.95 18.02
N ASP A 688 29.93 8.12 16.78
CA ASP A 688 30.72 8.10 15.57
C ASP A 688 31.51 9.42 15.47
N ASP A 689 32.81 9.37 15.76
CA ASP A 689 33.74 10.48 15.53
C ASP A 689 34.84 9.98 14.60
N ARG A 690 34.70 10.26 13.29
CA ARG A 690 35.86 10.46 12.40
C ARG A 690 35.47 11.22 11.14
N LYS A 691 35.87 12.50 11.14
CA LYS A 691 36.11 13.30 9.95
C LYS A 691 37.30 12.72 9.17
N TYR A 692 37.19 12.79 7.84
CA TYR A 692 38.22 12.59 6.83
C TYR A 692 39.67 12.77 7.32
N ASP A 693 40.52 11.75 7.09
CA ASP A 693 41.77 11.95 6.35
C ASP A 693 42.31 10.64 5.78
N ASP A 694 43.05 10.78 4.68
CA ASP A 694 43.51 9.78 3.73
C ASP A 694 44.80 9.03 4.18
N VAL A 695 45.02 7.88 3.52
CA VAL A 695 46.26 7.07 3.39
C VAL A 695 46.81 6.29 4.60
N GLY A 696 46.89 4.97 4.43
CA GLY A 696 47.87 4.12 5.13
C GLY A 696 47.43 2.68 5.37
N TYR A 697 47.69 1.80 4.41
CA TYR A 697 47.63 0.34 4.60
C TYR A 697 48.59 -0.11 5.71
N ASP A 698 48.10 -0.87 6.68
CA ASP A 698 48.81 -2.07 7.15
C ASP A 698 47.83 -3.08 7.75
N MET A 699 48.00 -4.34 7.36
CA MET A 699 47.14 -5.46 7.75
C MET A 699 47.97 -6.44 8.57
N THR A 700 47.62 -6.61 9.84
CA THR A 700 47.98 -7.76 10.68
C THR A 700 46.68 -8.23 11.33
N GLY A 701 46.15 -9.43 11.17
CA GLY A 701 46.65 -10.67 10.60
C GLY A 701 46.04 -11.78 11.45
N GLU A 702 45.23 -12.66 10.85
CA GLU A 702 45.19 -14.08 11.21
C GLU A 702 44.60 -14.84 10.01
N LEU A 703 45.47 -15.64 9.40
CA LEU A 703 45.26 -16.42 8.18
C LEU A 703 44.70 -17.80 8.50
N ASP A 704 43.81 -18.29 7.64
CA ASP A 704 43.47 -19.71 7.48
C ASP A 704 44.28 -20.28 6.29
N PRO A 705 45.07 -21.36 6.45
CA PRO A 705 46.01 -21.84 5.45
C PRO A 705 45.47 -23.07 4.68
N GLU A 706 44.57 -22.85 3.72
CA GLU A 706 44.31 -23.85 2.67
C GLU A 706 43.79 -23.14 1.41
N PHE A 707 44.35 -23.49 0.25
CA PHE A 707 44.25 -22.85 -1.09
C PHE A 707 45.30 -21.76 -1.39
N GLY A 708 46.05 -22.05 -2.46
CA GLY A 708 47.32 -21.40 -2.79
C GLY A 708 47.25 -20.12 -3.61
N GLU A 709 48.40 -19.43 -3.58
CA GLU A 709 48.94 -18.41 -4.48
C GLU A 709 47.98 -17.30 -4.98
N PRO A 710 48.00 -16.10 -4.38
CA PRO A 710 47.38 -14.93 -4.98
C PRO A 710 48.17 -14.48 -6.22
N LYS A 711 47.62 -14.72 -7.41
CA LYS A 711 48.12 -14.12 -8.65
C LYS A 711 47.89 -12.61 -8.63
N HIS A 712 49.00 -11.87 -8.74
CA HIS A 712 49.06 -10.44 -8.94
C HIS A 712 48.35 -10.05 -10.25
N ILE A 713 47.26 -9.28 -10.17
CA ILE A 713 46.58 -8.71 -11.33
C ILE A 713 47.08 -7.27 -11.50
N GLU A 714 48.12 -7.08 -12.32
CA GLU A 714 48.48 -5.76 -12.82
C GLU A 714 47.46 -5.31 -13.87
N LYS A 715 46.88 -4.13 -13.66
CA LYS A 715 46.05 -3.45 -14.66
C LYS A 715 46.97 -2.70 -15.64
N GLU A 716 47.31 -3.32 -16.76
CA GLU A 716 47.92 -2.57 -17.87
C GLU A 716 46.90 -1.66 -18.56
N SER A 717 47.27 -0.38 -18.74
CA SER A 717 46.48 0.56 -19.54
C SER A 717 46.67 0.30 -21.03
N ILE A 718 45.56 0.25 -21.78
CA ILE A 718 45.58 -0.04 -23.22
C ILE A 718 46.22 1.13 -23.96
N THR A 719 47.32 0.87 -24.68
CA THR A 719 48.03 1.87 -25.49
C THR A 719 47.14 2.42 -26.63
N LEU A 720 47.28 3.71 -26.95
CA LEU A 720 46.49 4.39 -28.00
C LEU A 720 46.56 3.69 -29.36
N SER A 721 47.71 3.11 -29.69
CA SER A 721 47.94 2.32 -30.91
C SER A 721 46.97 1.13 -31.01
N ARG A 722 46.69 0.48 -29.88
CA ARG A 722 45.79 -0.68 -29.81
C ARG A 722 44.32 -0.28 -29.96
N ARG A 723 43.93 0.91 -29.49
CA ARG A 723 42.57 1.47 -29.67
C ARG A 723 42.29 1.86 -31.13
N ILE A 724 43.29 2.43 -31.82
CA ILE A 724 43.16 2.78 -33.24
C ILE A 724 43.08 1.50 -34.08
N TRP A 725 43.95 0.51 -33.80
CA TRP A 725 43.90 -0.77 -34.50
C TRP A 725 42.59 -1.52 -34.28
N SER A 726 42.05 -1.55 -33.05
CA SER A 726 40.75 -2.17 -32.78
C SER A 726 39.60 -1.47 -33.53
N SER A 727 39.68 -0.14 -33.70
CA SER A 727 38.68 0.62 -34.47
C SER A 727 38.73 0.30 -35.97
N VAL A 728 39.93 0.13 -36.53
CA VAL A 728 40.11 -0.29 -37.94
C VAL A 728 39.61 -1.72 -38.18
N VAL A 729 39.93 -2.65 -37.27
CA VAL A 729 39.45 -4.03 -37.37
C VAL A 729 37.92 -4.11 -37.21
N LEU A 730 37.34 -3.27 -36.35
CA LEU A 730 35.88 -3.17 -36.19
C LEU A 730 35.21 -2.64 -37.47
N ALA A 731 35.80 -1.61 -38.11
CA ALA A 731 35.32 -1.09 -39.39
C ALA A 731 35.41 -2.10 -40.54
N LEU A 732 36.41 -3.00 -40.55
CA LEU A 732 36.56 -4.02 -41.59
C LEU A 732 35.72 -5.28 -41.36
N THR A 733 35.33 -5.55 -40.12
CA THR A 733 34.58 -6.78 -39.75
C THR A 733 33.12 -6.51 -39.41
N PHE A 734 32.62 -5.28 -39.55
CA PHE A 734 31.27 -4.86 -39.10
C PHE A 734 30.12 -5.73 -39.64
N TRP A 735 30.27 -6.26 -40.85
CA TRP A 735 29.30 -7.08 -41.57
C TRP A 735 29.29 -8.57 -41.16
N ILE A 736 30.25 -9.03 -40.36
CA ILE A 736 30.31 -10.42 -39.87
C ILE A 736 29.54 -10.53 -38.53
N PRO A 737 28.55 -11.42 -38.38
CA PRO A 737 27.82 -11.60 -37.13
C PRO A 737 28.70 -12.03 -35.95
N SER A 738 28.46 -11.46 -34.76
CA SER A 738 29.30 -11.63 -33.56
C SER A 738 29.47 -13.09 -33.11
N PHE A 739 28.50 -13.97 -33.36
CA PHE A 739 28.59 -15.39 -32.98
C PHE A 739 29.64 -16.14 -33.82
N VAL A 740 29.80 -15.81 -35.11
CA VAL A 740 30.77 -16.47 -35.99
C VAL A 740 32.20 -16.15 -35.55
N LEU A 741 32.47 -14.89 -35.20
CA LEU A 741 33.78 -14.46 -34.67
C LEU A 741 34.10 -15.06 -33.29
N ARG A 742 33.08 -15.28 -32.45
CA ARG A 742 33.25 -15.85 -31.11
C ARG A 742 33.49 -17.36 -31.14
N TYR A 743 32.73 -18.09 -31.95
CA TYR A 743 32.76 -19.57 -31.96
C TYR A 743 33.79 -20.14 -32.95
N VAL A 744 34.02 -19.49 -34.09
CA VAL A 744 35.02 -19.95 -35.08
C VAL A 744 36.34 -19.21 -34.92
N GLY A 745 36.30 -17.88 -34.76
CA GLY A 745 37.50 -17.03 -34.67
C GLY A 745 38.11 -16.89 -33.28
N ARG A 746 37.41 -17.33 -32.21
CA ARG A 746 37.82 -17.18 -30.80
C ARG A 746 38.23 -15.74 -30.40
N MET A 747 37.67 -14.73 -31.05
CA MET A 747 37.91 -13.32 -30.69
C MET A 747 36.66 -12.68 -30.09
N LYS A 748 36.83 -11.92 -29.01
CA LYS A 748 35.77 -11.07 -28.43
C LYS A 748 35.87 -9.67 -29.07
N ARG A 749 34.75 -9.15 -29.59
CA ARG A 749 34.66 -7.71 -29.90
C ARG A 749 34.72 -6.95 -28.57
N LEU A 750 35.67 -6.04 -28.46
CA LEU A 750 35.70 -5.04 -27.39
C LEU A 750 34.61 -4.02 -27.75
N MET A 751 33.47 -4.08 -27.08
CA MET A 751 32.57 -2.93 -26.93
C MET A 751 33.01 -2.16 -25.70
#